data_AF-A0A2V6NM14-F1
#
_entry.id   AF-A0A2V6NM14-F1
#
_cell.length_a   1.000
_cell.length_b   1.000
_cell.length_c   1.000
_cell.angle_alpha   90.00
_cell.angle_beta   90.00
_cell.angle_gamma   90.00
#
_symmetry.space_group_name_H-M   'P 1'
#
loop_
_entity.id
_entity.type
_entity.pdbx_description
1 polymer ?
#
loop_
_entity_poly.entity_id
_entity_poly.type
_entity_poly.pdbx_seq_one_letter_code
_entity_poly.pdbx_strand_id
1 'polypeptide(L)'
;MNRGAISLLIIFSSGAVYALMPNQWQFRQTIEVPAAGLVQVNLSAETGNIARPDLSDLRIVDPNEKEVPFLIDQPMPRAESTVRPKDFHAEIISVETRLLIATGTDLAIAGITLETPTGTSFIKSVQVEGSNDQKNWRTLTSGDPVFTISNGAARLRVQFPEGKWQFLRVLVDDNRTPPLPWTGARLIIAGSPAPTEPVSIMIKSRDENPGTTRLGLDLGAANLRIASIRIGTSEPVFTRAVTVATPELSEEKLHEQTLSSAVLYRVDLNGKIEARLDIPIEKQVYGRELVLLIDNGDSPPLIVSEVRAERRMTRLLFFARGAGSYSLLSGNSQCDPPRYDLSQLGDQLRRAGAAEGRVSTPVLNPGYDVAANLPQGFVTGAKIDIAPWKFRKPVQIAKAGTQQLELDPDVLARTKPDLGDLRIVSESVQLPYLIERTSISRTVNLTAVSANNREYPTISRWQLKLPQAAIPITRITCTSDSPLFERTFHIWEELTDERGNEYPGELAQATWRRVPNQPARHLAAPFERPPRSDTILIDADNGDNPPIELHEFRGYYPVTRVIFASAGSQPIALYYGNDEAATPRYDAKLMAAQLLRSERTAAALGPQETLKSERVTEMLTGSARYIFWGALGIVVVSLLVLISRLLPKVG
;
A
#
# COMPACT_ATOMS: atom_id res chain seq x y z
N MET A 1 42.92 -29.35 -17.86
CA MET A 1 42.65 -30.53 -18.72
C MET A 1 41.75 -31.49 -17.95
N ASN A 2 40.90 -32.27 -18.63
CA ASN A 2 39.73 -33.05 -18.15
C ASN A 2 38.40 -32.28 -17.96
N ARG A 3 37.76 -31.99 -19.09
CA ARG A 3 36.30 -31.84 -19.20
C ARG A 3 35.69 -33.25 -19.21
N GLY A 4 35.32 -33.76 -18.05
CA GLY A 4 34.53 -35.00 -17.96
C GLY A 4 33.10 -34.73 -18.44
N ALA A 5 32.77 -35.16 -19.66
CA ALA A 5 31.41 -35.18 -20.15
C ALA A 5 30.66 -36.31 -19.42
N ILE A 6 29.88 -35.95 -18.39
CA ILE A 6 28.94 -36.88 -17.77
C ILE A 6 27.78 -37.06 -18.76
N SER A 7 27.82 -38.15 -19.53
CA SER A 7 26.67 -38.60 -20.32
C SER A 7 25.70 -39.30 -19.37
N LEU A 8 24.68 -38.57 -18.92
CA LEU A 8 23.58 -39.12 -18.14
C LEU A 8 22.49 -39.60 -19.11
N LEU A 9 22.37 -40.91 -19.30
CA LEU A 9 21.32 -41.52 -20.10
C LEU A 9 20.02 -41.55 -19.26
N ILE A 10 19.14 -40.55 -19.45
CA ILE A 10 17.83 -40.50 -18.78
C ILE A 10 16.81 -41.21 -19.70
N ILE A 11 16.29 -42.34 -19.22
CA ILE A 11 15.21 -43.09 -19.87
C ILE A 11 13.88 -42.48 -19.39
N PHE A 12 13.16 -41.79 -20.27
CA PHE A 12 11.82 -41.27 -19.97
C PHE A 12 10.78 -42.39 -20.13
N SER A 13 10.29 -42.93 -19.02
CA SER A 13 9.13 -43.81 -18.99
C SER A 13 7.87 -43.05 -19.39
N SER A 14 7.23 -43.48 -20.49
CA SER A 14 6.00 -42.89 -21.03
C SER A 14 4.80 -43.32 -20.20
N GLY A 15 4.47 -42.55 -19.16
CA GLY A 15 3.14 -42.61 -18.54
C GLY A 15 2.07 -42.11 -19.51
N ALA A 16 0.82 -42.56 -19.35
CA ALA A 16 -0.30 -42.19 -20.20
C ALA A 16 -0.39 -40.66 -20.37
N VAL A 17 -0.07 -40.19 -21.59
CA VAL A 17 -0.17 -38.77 -21.97
C VAL A 17 -1.64 -38.48 -22.15
N TYR A 18 -2.26 -37.75 -21.21
CA TYR A 18 -3.42 -36.95 -21.60
C TYR A 18 -2.94 -36.05 -22.73
N ALA A 19 -3.49 -36.25 -23.93
CA ALA A 19 -3.11 -35.46 -25.09
C ALA A 19 -3.34 -33.98 -24.75
N LEU A 20 -2.24 -33.24 -24.57
CA LEU A 20 -2.29 -31.80 -24.39
C LEU A 20 -3.03 -31.23 -25.60
N MET A 21 -4.14 -30.53 -25.36
CA MET A 21 -4.96 -29.91 -26.40
C MET A 21 -4.57 -28.44 -26.51
N PRO A 22 -3.70 -28.02 -27.47
CA PRO A 22 -3.14 -26.67 -27.46
C PRO A 22 -4.20 -25.56 -27.57
N ASN A 23 -5.37 -25.86 -28.12
CA ASN A 23 -6.51 -24.92 -28.22
C ASN A 23 -7.11 -24.49 -26.88
N GLN A 24 -6.73 -25.13 -25.76
CA GLN A 24 -7.15 -24.72 -24.41
C GLN A 24 -6.26 -23.60 -23.82
N TRP A 25 -5.10 -23.34 -24.42
CA TRP A 25 -4.19 -22.28 -23.97
C TRP A 25 -4.42 -21.01 -24.77
N GLN A 26 -4.70 -19.92 -24.06
CA GLN A 26 -5.01 -18.62 -24.67
C GLN A 26 -3.81 -18.01 -25.39
N PHE A 27 -2.60 -18.22 -24.85
CA PHE A 27 -1.40 -17.60 -25.37
C PHE A 27 -0.36 -18.63 -25.79
N ARG A 28 0.41 -18.27 -26.83
CA ARG A 28 1.56 -19.02 -27.32
C ARG A 28 2.75 -18.08 -27.47
N GLN A 29 3.93 -18.57 -27.11
CA GLN A 29 5.22 -17.90 -27.30
C GLN A 29 6.18 -18.86 -27.97
N THR A 30 7.04 -18.34 -28.84
CA THR A 30 8.12 -19.11 -29.44
C THR A 30 9.33 -19.12 -28.52
N ILE A 31 9.91 -20.30 -28.29
CA ILE A 31 11.23 -20.46 -27.68
C ILE A 31 12.20 -20.86 -28.78
N GLU A 32 13.13 -19.98 -29.12
CA GLU A 32 14.24 -20.29 -30.01
C GLU A 32 15.31 -21.06 -29.24
N VAL A 33 15.53 -22.33 -29.64
CA VAL A 33 16.50 -23.24 -29.02
C VAL A 33 17.72 -23.39 -29.91
N PRO A 34 18.94 -23.04 -29.43
CA PRO A 34 20.12 -23.00 -30.28
C PRO A 34 20.78 -24.37 -30.53
N ALA A 35 20.58 -25.34 -29.63
CA ALA A 35 21.22 -26.66 -29.68
C ALA A 35 20.42 -27.71 -28.90
N ALA A 36 20.69 -28.99 -29.18
CA ALA A 36 20.19 -30.09 -28.35
C ALA A 36 20.87 -30.09 -26.96
N GLY A 37 20.17 -30.63 -25.95
CA GLY A 37 20.67 -30.74 -24.58
C GLY A 37 19.87 -29.90 -23.59
N LEU A 38 20.48 -29.58 -22.44
CA LEU A 38 19.84 -28.76 -21.41
C LEU A 38 19.75 -27.31 -21.88
N VAL A 39 18.54 -26.76 -21.83
CA VAL A 39 18.21 -25.38 -22.22
C VAL A 39 17.67 -24.65 -21.01
N GLN A 40 18.09 -23.40 -20.84
CA GLN A 40 17.54 -22.46 -19.86
C GLN A 40 16.86 -21.31 -20.60
N VAL A 41 15.64 -20.97 -20.18
CA VAL A 41 14.88 -19.83 -20.71
C VAL A 41 14.46 -18.94 -19.55
N ASN A 42 14.76 -17.65 -19.61
CA ASN A 42 14.24 -16.68 -18.64
C ASN A 42 12.82 -16.27 -19.06
N LEU A 43 11.85 -16.36 -18.14
CA LEU A 43 10.48 -15.89 -18.38
C LEU A 43 10.43 -14.37 -18.32
N SER A 44 9.84 -13.72 -19.33
CA SER A 44 9.63 -12.26 -19.33
C SER A 44 8.58 -11.83 -18.31
N ALA A 45 8.52 -10.53 -17.99
CA ALA A 45 7.45 -9.97 -17.18
C ALA A 45 6.07 -10.14 -17.87
N GLU A 46 6.01 -10.06 -19.20
CA GLU A 46 4.76 -10.27 -19.94
C GLU A 46 4.27 -11.71 -19.84
N THR A 47 5.18 -12.68 -19.77
CA THR A 47 4.82 -14.09 -19.56
C THR A 47 4.21 -14.31 -18.18
N GLY A 48 4.84 -13.76 -17.13
CA GLY A 48 4.30 -13.82 -15.77
C GLY A 48 2.96 -13.10 -15.63
N ASN A 49 2.76 -12.02 -16.40
CA ASN A 49 1.53 -11.24 -16.41
C ASN A 49 0.29 -12.03 -16.84
N ILE A 50 0.46 -12.93 -17.81
CA ILE A 50 -0.64 -13.72 -18.40
C ILE A 50 -0.77 -15.13 -17.78
N ALA A 51 0.31 -15.64 -17.19
CA ALA A 51 0.31 -16.94 -16.51
C ALA A 51 -0.40 -16.88 -15.16
N ARG A 52 -0.73 -18.05 -14.61
CA ARG A 52 -1.17 -18.16 -13.21
C ARG A 52 -0.02 -17.78 -12.27
N PRO A 53 -0.30 -17.28 -11.06
CA PRO A 53 0.76 -16.89 -10.12
C PRO A 53 1.70 -18.01 -9.71
N ASP A 54 1.17 -19.24 -9.69
CA ASP A 54 1.92 -20.46 -9.38
C ASP A 54 2.60 -21.06 -10.62
N LEU A 55 2.42 -20.45 -11.79
CA LEU A 55 2.96 -20.86 -13.10
C LEU A 55 2.52 -22.27 -13.51
N SER A 56 1.46 -22.80 -12.90
CA SER A 56 0.98 -24.17 -13.12
C SER A 56 0.31 -24.36 -14.48
N ASP A 57 -0.05 -23.28 -15.15
CA ASP A 57 -0.63 -23.28 -16.50
C ASP A 57 0.41 -23.28 -17.62
N LEU A 58 1.70 -23.23 -17.30
CA LEU A 58 2.75 -23.26 -18.31
C LEU A 58 2.91 -24.66 -18.90
N ARG A 59 3.07 -24.74 -20.23
CA ARG A 59 3.43 -25.96 -20.95
C ARG A 59 4.45 -25.66 -22.03
N ILE A 60 5.45 -26.54 -22.19
CA ILE A 60 6.40 -26.47 -23.32
C ILE A 60 6.06 -27.60 -24.28
N VAL A 61 5.95 -27.30 -25.56
CA VAL A 61 5.80 -28.31 -26.62
C VAL A 61 6.94 -28.19 -27.65
N ASP A 62 7.37 -29.33 -28.18
CA ASP A 62 8.37 -29.44 -29.24
C ASP A 62 7.77 -29.09 -30.61
N PRO A 63 8.59 -29.00 -31.68
CA PRO A 63 8.10 -28.73 -33.04
C PRO A 63 7.06 -29.72 -33.58
N ASN A 64 6.92 -30.90 -32.97
CA ASN A 64 5.92 -31.91 -33.31
C ASN A 64 4.70 -31.87 -32.37
N GLU A 65 4.52 -30.76 -31.64
CA GLU A 65 3.47 -30.54 -30.63
C GLU A 65 3.47 -31.55 -29.47
N LYS A 66 4.61 -32.21 -29.21
CA LYS A 66 4.74 -33.10 -28.05
C LYS A 66 5.19 -32.32 -26.84
N GLU A 67 4.53 -32.54 -25.70
CA GLU A 67 4.88 -31.93 -24.43
C GLU A 67 6.32 -32.29 -24.01
N VAL A 68 7.05 -31.29 -23.54
CA VAL A 68 8.44 -31.39 -23.08
C VAL A 68 8.46 -31.13 -21.58
N PRO A 69 8.90 -32.10 -20.75
CA PRO A 69 9.08 -31.89 -19.33
C PRO A 69 10.06 -30.75 -19.03
N PHE A 70 9.72 -29.91 -18.04
CA PHE A 70 10.55 -28.79 -17.63
C PHE A 70 10.56 -28.61 -16.10
N LEU A 71 11.55 -27.89 -15.60
CA LEU A 71 11.69 -27.48 -14.22
C LEU A 71 11.57 -25.96 -14.14
N ILE A 72 10.76 -25.48 -13.19
CA ILE A 72 10.71 -24.06 -12.82
C ILE A 72 11.84 -23.78 -11.82
N ASP A 73 12.71 -22.84 -12.16
CA ASP A 73 13.81 -22.35 -11.35
C ASP A 73 13.54 -20.92 -10.91
N GLN A 74 13.53 -20.69 -9.61
CA GLN A 74 13.36 -19.37 -8.99
C GLN A 74 14.53 -19.13 -8.03
N PRO A 75 15.70 -18.70 -8.55
CA PRO A 75 16.87 -18.45 -7.72
C PRO A 75 16.57 -17.41 -6.64
N MET A 76 16.81 -17.77 -5.38
CA MET A 76 16.70 -16.86 -4.24
C MET A 76 18.08 -16.54 -3.68
N PRO A 77 18.31 -15.29 -3.22
CA PRO A 77 19.59 -14.94 -2.63
C PRO A 77 19.77 -15.71 -1.31
N ARG A 78 21.00 -16.08 -1.00
CA ARG A 78 21.32 -16.49 0.37
C ARG A 78 21.58 -15.23 1.17
N ALA A 79 20.76 -14.98 2.19
CA ALA A 79 20.97 -13.87 3.10
C ALA A 79 22.37 -13.95 3.72
N GLU A 80 22.98 -12.79 3.93
CA GLU A 80 24.15 -12.68 4.79
C GLU A 80 23.80 -13.17 6.19
N SER A 81 24.79 -13.73 6.87
CA SER A 81 24.67 -14.08 8.28
C SER A 81 25.63 -13.23 9.11
N THR A 82 25.38 -13.17 10.42
CA THR A 82 26.29 -12.49 11.34
C THR A 82 26.84 -13.45 12.37
N VAL A 83 28.12 -13.28 12.70
CA VAL A 83 28.77 -14.03 13.78
C VAL A 83 29.49 -13.06 14.71
N ARG A 84 29.62 -13.43 15.99
CA ARG A 84 30.45 -12.67 16.93
C ARG A 84 31.93 -12.93 16.64
N PRO A 85 32.79 -11.90 16.71
CA PRO A 85 34.22 -12.13 16.70
C PRO A 85 34.65 -12.89 17.96
N LYS A 86 35.82 -13.54 17.90
CA LYS A 86 36.44 -14.21 19.04
C LYS A 86 36.82 -13.22 20.15
N ASP A 87 37.32 -12.05 19.77
CA ASP A 87 37.72 -11.00 20.71
C ASP A 87 37.49 -9.60 20.13
N PHE A 88 37.26 -8.63 21.00
CA PHE A 88 37.01 -7.23 20.67
C PHE A 88 37.62 -6.32 21.73
N HIS A 89 38.49 -5.41 21.32
CA HIS A 89 39.14 -4.44 22.19
C HIS A 89 39.02 -3.03 21.60
N ALA A 90 38.57 -2.07 22.41
CA ALA A 90 38.45 -0.66 22.04
C ALA A 90 39.42 0.19 22.88
N GLU A 91 40.16 1.07 22.22
CA GLU A 91 41.16 1.94 22.85
C GLU A 91 41.06 3.35 22.25
N ILE A 92 41.03 4.37 23.11
CA ILE A 92 41.03 5.77 22.67
C ILE A 92 42.48 6.23 22.57
N ILE A 93 42.89 6.71 21.40
CA ILE A 93 44.24 7.16 21.09
C ILE A 93 44.15 8.60 20.57
N SER A 94 44.34 9.56 21.48
CA SER A 94 44.28 10.99 21.17
C SER A 94 42.93 11.41 20.55
N VAL A 95 42.88 11.56 19.22
CA VAL A 95 41.72 12.02 18.44
C VAL A 95 41.07 10.91 17.61
N GLU A 96 41.42 9.65 17.88
CA GLU A 96 40.86 8.48 17.23
C GLU A 96 40.49 7.40 18.26
N THR A 97 39.44 6.63 17.99
CA THR A 97 39.18 5.38 18.70
C THR A 97 39.59 4.19 17.83
N ARG A 98 40.53 3.37 18.32
CA ARG A 98 41.00 2.15 17.68
C ARG A 98 40.23 0.94 18.19
N LEU A 99 39.61 0.19 17.28
CA LEU A 99 38.95 -1.08 17.57
C LEU A 99 39.76 -2.23 16.97
N LEU A 100 40.22 -3.15 17.81
CA LEU A 100 40.92 -4.38 17.41
C LEU A 100 39.98 -5.57 17.55
N ILE A 101 39.85 -6.35 16.48
CA ILE A 101 38.89 -7.45 16.39
C ILE A 101 39.65 -8.71 15.97
N ALA A 102 39.64 -9.74 16.82
CA ALA A 102 40.10 -11.08 16.44
C ALA A 102 38.89 -11.86 15.92
N THR A 103 38.89 -12.23 14.65
CA THR A 103 37.66 -12.72 14.00
C THR A 103 37.30 -14.14 14.45
N GLY A 104 38.29 -15.04 14.56
CA GLY A 104 38.10 -16.43 14.95
C GLY A 104 37.31 -17.26 13.93
N THR A 105 37.29 -16.87 12.67
CA THR A 105 36.57 -17.56 11.60
C THR A 105 37.40 -17.64 10.32
N ASP A 106 37.24 -18.74 9.58
CA ASP A 106 37.82 -18.94 8.24
C ASP A 106 36.81 -18.70 7.11
N LEU A 107 35.62 -18.20 7.46
CA LEU A 107 34.60 -17.79 6.50
C LEU A 107 34.97 -16.45 5.84
N ALA A 108 34.47 -16.21 4.64
CA ALA A 108 34.63 -14.93 3.97
C ALA A 108 33.75 -13.86 4.65
N ILE A 109 34.38 -12.77 5.08
CA ILE A 109 33.75 -11.63 5.75
C ILE A 109 33.52 -10.53 4.71
N ALA A 110 32.29 -10.07 4.58
CA ALA A 110 31.84 -9.02 3.67
C ALA A 110 31.77 -7.63 4.35
N GLY A 111 31.92 -7.58 5.67
CA GLY A 111 31.82 -6.34 6.43
C GLY A 111 31.78 -6.58 7.93
N ILE A 112 31.60 -5.49 8.68
CA ILE A 112 31.32 -5.50 10.11
C ILE A 112 30.12 -4.61 10.44
N THR A 113 29.41 -4.94 11.51
CA THR A 113 28.46 -4.02 12.17
C THR A 113 29.03 -3.68 13.54
N LEU A 114 29.23 -2.40 13.83
CA LEU A 114 29.73 -1.91 15.12
C LEU A 114 28.58 -1.80 16.13
N GLU A 115 28.86 -2.01 17.41
CA GLU A 115 27.87 -1.96 18.50
C GLU A 115 28.20 -0.80 19.46
N THR A 116 27.21 0.04 19.75
CA THR A 116 27.31 1.19 20.66
C THR A 116 25.97 1.35 21.40
N PRO A 117 25.94 1.97 22.60
CA PRO A 117 24.69 2.19 23.33
C PRO A 117 23.62 2.90 22.51
N THR A 118 22.37 2.46 22.66
CA THR A 118 21.22 3.03 21.97
C THR A 118 20.90 4.43 22.48
N GLY A 119 20.39 5.30 21.61
CA GLY A 119 19.91 6.65 21.97
C GLY A 119 20.93 7.77 21.77
N THR A 120 22.18 7.45 21.44
CA THR A 120 23.19 8.47 21.09
C THR A 120 23.13 8.80 19.60
N SER A 121 22.92 10.08 19.27
CA SER A 121 23.02 10.58 17.90
C SER A 121 24.46 10.99 17.60
N PHE A 122 25.03 10.48 16.51
CA PHE A 122 26.39 10.81 16.08
C PHE A 122 26.60 10.52 14.60
N ILE A 123 27.62 11.14 14.02
CA ILE A 123 28.15 10.81 12.70
C ILE A 123 29.67 10.80 12.83
N LYS A 124 30.31 9.66 12.50
CA LYS A 124 31.76 9.47 12.54
C LYS A 124 32.24 8.83 11.24
N SER A 125 33.49 9.11 10.87
CA SER A 125 34.17 8.48 9.74
C SER A 125 35.00 7.30 10.25
N VAL A 126 35.07 6.20 9.49
CA VAL A 126 35.89 5.05 9.84
C VAL A 126 36.80 4.57 8.71
N GLN A 127 37.95 4.03 9.10
CA GLN A 127 38.83 3.23 8.26
C GLN A 127 38.90 1.81 8.80
N VAL A 128 38.85 0.82 7.89
CA VAL A 128 38.97 -0.59 8.24
C VAL A 128 40.18 -1.20 7.55
N GLU A 129 40.97 -1.94 8.30
CA GLU A 129 42.15 -2.65 7.85
C GLU A 129 42.05 -4.13 8.22
N GLY A 130 42.56 -5.00 7.35
CA GLY A 130 42.60 -6.44 7.55
C GLY A 130 44.03 -6.96 7.66
N SER A 131 44.24 -7.94 8.52
CA SER A 131 45.52 -8.64 8.69
C SER A 131 45.30 -10.11 9.01
N ASN A 132 46.28 -10.96 8.65
CA ASN A 132 46.32 -12.37 9.02
C ASN A 132 47.42 -12.69 10.05
N ASP A 133 48.27 -11.71 10.40
CA ASP A 133 49.45 -11.88 11.26
C ASP A 133 49.65 -10.75 12.28
N GLN A 134 48.75 -9.76 12.33
CA GLN A 134 48.83 -8.51 13.10
C GLN A 134 50.02 -7.59 12.77
N LYS A 135 50.85 -7.94 11.78
CA LYS A 135 52.04 -7.18 11.37
C LYS A 135 51.77 -6.45 10.07
N ASN A 136 51.27 -7.19 9.07
CA ASN A 136 50.94 -6.68 7.75
C ASN A 136 49.46 -6.32 7.71
N TRP A 137 49.17 -5.02 7.68
CA TRP A 137 47.81 -4.48 7.62
C TRP A 137 47.52 -3.94 6.23
N ARG A 138 46.38 -4.33 5.67
CA ARG A 138 45.87 -3.83 4.39
C ARG A 138 44.61 -3.02 4.62
N THR A 139 44.57 -1.79 4.14
CA THR A 139 43.34 -0.99 4.12
C THR A 139 42.29 -1.66 3.23
N LEU A 140 41.13 -1.92 3.80
CA LEU A 140 39.98 -2.53 3.12
C LEU A 140 38.97 -1.48 2.67
N THR A 141 38.77 -0.45 3.50
CA THR A 141 37.99 0.74 3.19
C THR A 141 38.45 1.92 4.07
N SER A 142 38.20 3.14 3.64
CA SER A 142 38.55 4.36 4.38
C SER A 142 37.52 5.47 4.15
N GLY A 143 37.29 6.27 5.18
CA GLY A 143 36.38 7.40 5.18
C GLY A 143 34.90 7.04 5.26
N ASP A 144 34.53 5.78 5.53
CA ASP A 144 33.12 5.36 5.52
C ASP A 144 32.34 5.99 6.68
N PRO A 145 31.16 6.58 6.45
CA PRO A 145 30.38 7.12 7.55
C PRO A 145 29.66 6.01 8.32
N VAL A 146 29.81 6.05 9.64
CA VAL A 146 28.97 5.33 10.61
C VAL A 146 28.20 6.34 11.45
N PHE A 147 26.91 6.11 11.61
CA PHE A 147 26.05 7.08 12.28
C PHE A 147 24.78 6.47 12.86
N THR A 148 24.21 7.23 13.79
CA THR A 148 22.85 7.08 14.28
C THR A 148 22.28 8.50 14.37
N ILE A 149 21.08 8.73 13.81
CA ILE A 149 20.39 10.02 13.84
C ILE A 149 19.05 9.82 14.56
N SER A 150 18.60 10.83 15.29
CA SER A 150 17.39 10.80 16.13
C SER A 150 16.08 10.45 15.40
N ASN A 151 16.03 10.55 14.07
CA ASN A 151 14.88 10.20 13.22
C ASN A 151 14.88 8.73 12.75
N GLY A 152 15.73 7.88 13.33
CA GLY A 152 15.78 6.44 13.06
C GLY A 152 16.71 6.02 11.92
N ALA A 153 17.30 6.96 11.15
CA ALA A 153 18.37 6.61 10.22
C ALA A 153 19.63 6.22 10.99
N ALA A 154 20.11 5.01 10.75
CA ALA A 154 21.34 4.51 11.32
C ALA A 154 22.09 3.65 10.31
N ARG A 155 23.41 3.78 10.34
CA ARG A 155 24.35 2.91 9.63
C ARG A 155 25.52 2.65 10.57
N LEU A 156 25.46 1.54 11.28
CA LEU A 156 26.60 1.01 12.05
C LEU A 156 27.39 -0.05 11.27
N ARG A 157 26.94 -0.32 10.04
CA ARG A 157 27.52 -1.31 9.14
C ARG A 157 28.57 -0.66 8.25
N VAL A 158 29.71 -1.32 8.15
CA VAL A 158 30.83 -0.97 7.27
C VAL A 158 31.08 -2.16 6.35
N GLN A 159 30.92 -1.96 5.04
CA GLN A 159 31.15 -2.99 4.03
C GLN A 159 32.54 -2.85 3.43
N PHE A 160 33.16 -3.97 3.06
CA PHE A 160 34.46 -4.00 2.40
C PHE A 160 34.57 -5.24 1.50
N PRO A 161 35.55 -5.31 0.57
CA PRO A 161 35.70 -6.47 -0.30
C PRO A 161 35.78 -7.80 0.47
N GLU A 162 34.99 -8.78 0.05
CA GLU A 162 34.89 -10.07 0.72
C GLU A 162 36.26 -10.75 0.84
N GLY A 163 36.60 -11.18 2.05
CA GLY A 163 37.89 -11.80 2.29
C GLY A 163 37.96 -12.58 3.60
N LYS A 164 38.96 -13.44 3.71
CA LYS A 164 39.29 -14.14 4.95
C LYS A 164 40.31 -13.32 5.72
N TRP A 165 39.95 -12.91 6.93
CA TRP A 165 40.76 -12.05 7.78
C TRP A 165 40.79 -12.63 9.18
N GLN A 166 41.98 -12.88 9.73
CA GLN A 166 42.12 -13.31 11.13
C GLN A 166 41.98 -12.13 12.11
N PHE A 167 42.35 -10.93 11.67
CA PHE A 167 42.28 -9.70 12.45
C PHE A 167 41.73 -8.55 11.61
N LEU A 168 40.88 -7.73 12.23
CA LEU A 168 40.43 -6.45 11.70
C LEU A 168 40.81 -5.33 12.67
N ARG A 169 41.18 -4.18 12.11
CA ARG A 169 41.43 -2.94 12.85
C ARG A 169 40.54 -1.85 12.28
N VAL A 170 39.75 -1.23 13.14
CA VAL A 170 38.89 -0.09 12.78
C VAL A 170 39.45 1.15 13.45
N LEU A 171 39.64 2.21 12.68
CA LEU A 171 40.03 3.53 13.17
C LEU A 171 38.80 4.42 13.04
N VAL A 172 38.29 4.92 14.16
CA VAL A 172 37.13 5.81 14.22
C VAL A 172 37.62 7.23 14.45
N ASP A 173 37.23 8.17 13.59
CA ASP A 173 37.60 9.57 13.68
C ASP A 173 36.80 10.30 14.78
N ASP A 174 37.50 10.77 15.81
CA ASP A 174 36.95 11.54 16.93
C ASP A 174 37.41 13.01 16.91
N ASN A 175 38.01 13.50 15.82
CA ASN A 175 38.51 14.89 15.76
C ASN A 175 37.41 15.95 15.91
N ARG A 176 36.17 15.62 15.49
CA ARG A 176 35.06 16.59 15.42
C ARG A 176 33.96 16.34 16.43
N THR A 177 33.90 15.13 16.97
CA THR A 177 32.89 14.73 17.94
C THR A 177 33.57 13.90 19.02
N PRO A 178 33.20 14.07 20.30
CA PRO A 178 33.82 13.32 21.39
C PRO A 178 33.81 11.80 21.12
N PRO A 179 34.80 11.05 21.65
CA PRO A 179 34.81 9.60 21.58
C PRO A 179 33.52 8.98 22.10
N LEU A 180 33.10 7.87 21.48
CA LEU A 180 31.90 7.12 21.86
C LEU A 180 32.28 5.74 22.40
N PRO A 181 31.49 5.20 23.35
CA PRO A 181 31.67 3.82 23.78
C PRO A 181 31.28 2.85 22.65
N TRP A 182 32.28 2.17 22.09
CA TRP A 182 32.09 1.03 21.21
C TRP A 182 32.18 -0.25 22.04
N THR A 183 31.07 -0.99 22.08
CA THR A 183 30.87 -2.13 22.98
C THR A 183 31.09 -3.48 22.32
N GLY A 184 31.18 -3.51 20.99
CA GLY A 184 31.38 -4.75 20.26
C GLY A 184 31.32 -4.56 18.75
N ALA A 185 31.39 -5.71 18.05
CA ALA A 185 31.17 -5.81 16.63
C ALA A 185 30.49 -7.15 16.27
N ARG A 186 29.89 -7.20 15.09
CA ARG A 186 29.44 -8.42 14.41
C ARG A 186 30.12 -8.53 13.07
N LEU A 187 30.69 -9.69 12.78
CA LEU A 187 31.24 -9.99 11.46
C LEU A 187 30.08 -10.35 10.54
N ILE A 188 30.05 -9.76 9.35
CA ILE A 188 29.07 -10.08 8.33
C ILE A 188 29.67 -11.12 7.40
N ILE A 189 29.08 -12.31 7.40
CA ILE A 189 29.48 -13.42 6.53
C ILE A 189 28.76 -13.28 5.18
N ALA A 190 29.54 -13.41 4.11
CA ALA A 190 29.06 -13.24 2.74
C ALA A 190 27.85 -14.14 2.41
N GLY A 191 26.79 -13.52 1.90
CA GLY A 191 25.64 -14.18 1.30
C GLY A 191 25.95 -14.71 -0.10
N SER A 192 24.91 -14.96 -0.88
CA SER A 192 25.06 -15.14 -2.33
C SER A 192 23.96 -14.37 -3.05
N PRO A 193 24.29 -13.59 -4.09
CA PRO A 193 23.28 -12.88 -4.85
C PRO A 193 22.41 -13.88 -5.61
N ALA A 194 21.21 -13.42 -5.98
CA ALA A 194 20.40 -14.07 -6.99
C ALA A 194 20.12 -13.06 -8.12
N PRO A 195 20.00 -13.53 -9.37
CA PRO A 195 19.76 -12.68 -10.52
C PRO A 195 18.49 -11.85 -10.36
N THR A 196 18.58 -10.58 -10.76
CA THR A 196 17.47 -9.66 -10.85
C THR A 196 17.38 -9.06 -12.25
N GLU A 197 16.19 -8.60 -12.59
CA GLU A 197 15.91 -7.86 -13.82
C GLU A 197 15.22 -6.54 -13.47
N PRO A 198 15.59 -5.42 -14.10
CA PRO A 198 14.92 -4.15 -13.87
C PRO A 198 13.48 -4.17 -14.37
N VAL A 199 12.61 -3.50 -13.64
CA VAL A 199 11.21 -3.24 -14.00
C VAL A 199 10.99 -1.73 -13.91
N SER A 200 10.59 -1.13 -15.03
CA SER A 200 10.20 0.27 -15.06
C SER A 200 8.84 0.43 -14.37
N ILE A 201 8.79 1.29 -13.35
CA ILE A 201 7.55 1.59 -12.63
C ILE A 201 6.99 2.91 -13.14
N MET A 202 5.69 2.95 -13.40
CA MET A 202 4.98 4.19 -13.69
C MET A 202 4.36 4.75 -12.41
N ILE A 203 4.58 6.04 -12.12
CA ILE A 203 3.88 6.74 -11.04
C ILE A 203 2.50 7.17 -11.59
N LYS A 204 1.44 6.45 -11.21
CA LYS A 204 0.05 6.72 -11.65
C LYS A 204 -0.61 7.86 -10.88
N SER A 205 -0.28 8.01 -9.61
CA SER A 205 -0.82 9.11 -8.79
C SER A 205 0.19 9.58 -7.77
N ARG A 206 0.09 10.85 -7.40
CA ARG A 206 0.81 11.46 -6.30
C ARG A 206 -0.19 12.28 -5.49
N ASP A 207 -0.36 11.90 -4.24
CA ASP A 207 -1.30 12.53 -3.31
C ASP A 207 -0.51 13.03 -2.10
N GLU A 208 -0.54 14.34 -1.86
CA GLU A 208 0.11 14.94 -0.69
C GLU A 208 -0.90 14.98 0.47
N ASN A 209 -0.79 13.98 1.34
CA ASN A 209 -1.50 13.98 2.61
C ASN A 209 -0.71 14.81 3.63
N PRO A 210 -1.35 15.39 4.66
CA PRO A 210 -0.61 16.11 5.68
C PRO A 210 0.38 15.19 6.42
N GLY A 211 1.65 15.55 6.34
CA GLY A 211 2.78 14.77 6.85
C GLY A 211 3.19 13.57 6.01
N THR A 212 2.54 13.28 4.88
CA THR A 212 2.82 12.04 4.12
C THR A 212 2.61 12.23 2.62
N THR A 213 3.61 11.89 1.81
CA THR A 213 3.43 11.74 0.36
C THR A 213 3.00 10.31 0.06
N ARG A 214 1.91 10.12 -0.68
CA ARG A 214 1.48 8.83 -1.22
C ARG A 214 1.70 8.77 -2.72
N LEU A 215 2.41 7.76 -3.19
CA LEU A 215 2.59 7.46 -4.61
C LEU A 215 1.84 6.17 -4.97
N GLY A 216 0.94 6.25 -5.94
CA GLY A 216 0.36 5.08 -6.61
C GLY A 216 1.28 4.63 -7.74
N LEU A 217 1.74 3.39 -7.69
CA LEU A 217 2.76 2.83 -8.59
C LEU A 217 2.18 1.67 -9.41
N ASP A 218 2.47 1.64 -10.70
CA ASP A 218 2.16 0.52 -11.60
C ASP A 218 3.44 -0.19 -12.00
N LEU A 219 3.50 -1.49 -11.71
CA LEU A 219 4.61 -2.39 -12.04
C LEU A 219 4.64 -2.76 -13.54
N GLY A 220 3.62 -2.40 -14.31
CA GLY A 220 3.50 -2.73 -15.73
C GLY A 220 3.11 -4.19 -16.01
N ALA A 221 3.24 -5.09 -15.03
CA ALA A 221 2.85 -6.50 -15.10
C ALA A 221 2.37 -7.03 -13.73
N ALA A 222 1.45 -7.99 -13.77
CA ALA A 222 1.02 -8.76 -12.61
C ALA A 222 2.00 -9.90 -12.29
N ASN A 223 1.81 -10.53 -11.12
CA ASN A 223 2.53 -11.74 -10.68
C ASN A 223 4.06 -11.59 -10.64
N LEU A 224 4.56 -10.41 -10.31
CA LEU A 224 6.01 -10.17 -10.20
C LEU A 224 6.51 -10.45 -8.78
N ARG A 225 7.61 -11.19 -8.67
CA ARG A 225 8.35 -11.29 -7.42
C ARG A 225 9.35 -10.14 -7.31
N ILE A 226 9.00 -9.09 -6.57
CA ILE A 226 9.80 -7.89 -6.44
C ILE A 226 10.91 -8.13 -5.41
N ALA A 227 12.16 -7.92 -5.81
CA ALA A 227 13.33 -7.97 -4.94
C ALA A 227 13.47 -6.66 -4.16
N SER A 228 13.47 -5.53 -4.87
CA SER A 228 13.58 -4.20 -4.26
C SER A 228 12.89 -3.12 -5.09
N ILE A 229 12.59 -1.99 -4.45
CA ILE A 229 12.17 -0.74 -5.08
C ILE A 229 13.22 0.32 -4.77
N ARG A 230 13.64 1.09 -5.76
CA ARG A 230 14.59 2.20 -5.61
C ARG A 230 13.93 3.51 -6.01
N ILE A 231 14.14 4.54 -5.21
CA ILE A 231 13.66 5.91 -5.47
C ILE A 231 14.80 6.76 -6.02
N GLY A 232 14.56 7.43 -7.14
CA GLY A 232 15.42 8.47 -7.67
C GLY A 232 15.05 9.82 -7.07
N THR A 233 16.04 10.54 -6.54
CA THR A 233 15.86 11.89 -5.98
C THR A 233 17.15 12.71 -6.06
N SER A 234 17.01 14.01 -6.32
CA SER A 234 18.09 15.00 -6.33
C SER A 234 18.34 15.66 -4.97
N GLU A 235 17.54 15.35 -3.95
CA GLU A 235 17.62 15.94 -2.61
C GLU A 235 18.98 15.66 -1.95
N PRO A 236 19.78 16.68 -1.57
CA PRO A 236 21.18 16.48 -1.20
C PRO A 236 21.35 15.79 0.16
N VAL A 237 20.50 16.09 1.14
CA VAL A 237 20.54 15.49 2.49
C VAL A 237 19.11 15.34 2.99
N PHE A 238 18.73 14.12 3.38
CA PHE A 238 17.41 13.88 3.95
C PHE A 238 17.37 12.56 4.72
N THR A 239 16.26 12.36 5.44
CA THR A 239 15.85 11.08 5.98
C THR A 239 14.33 10.99 5.94
N ARG A 240 13.79 9.87 5.45
CA ARG A 240 12.34 9.62 5.39
C ARG A 240 12.06 8.17 5.75
N ALA A 241 11.14 7.92 6.66
CA ALA A 241 10.55 6.60 6.81
C ALA A 241 9.61 6.35 5.63
N VAL A 242 9.64 5.14 5.08
CA VAL A 242 8.81 4.77 3.94
C VAL A 242 8.15 3.41 4.17
N THR A 243 6.95 3.26 3.63
CA THR A 243 6.19 2.01 3.64
C THR A 243 5.72 1.70 2.22
N VAL A 244 5.95 0.47 1.78
CA VAL A 244 5.42 -0.06 0.52
C VAL A 244 4.31 -1.04 0.85
N ALA A 245 3.14 -0.84 0.25
CA ALA A 245 1.96 -1.66 0.43
C ALA A 245 1.38 -2.12 -0.92
N THR A 246 0.50 -3.11 -0.89
CA THR A 246 -0.28 -3.55 -2.05
C THR A 246 -1.76 -3.65 -1.68
N PRO A 247 -2.70 -3.41 -2.62
CA PRO A 247 -4.12 -3.65 -2.37
C PRO A 247 -4.38 -5.16 -2.17
N GLU A 248 -4.92 -5.52 -1.01
CA GLU A 248 -5.30 -6.88 -0.67
C GLU A 248 -6.78 -6.93 -0.25
N LEU A 249 -7.48 -7.99 -0.66
CA LEU A 249 -8.87 -8.21 -0.27
C LEU A 249 -8.94 -8.85 1.13
N SER A 250 -9.50 -8.13 2.09
CA SER A 250 -9.83 -8.62 3.44
C SER A 250 -11.28 -8.27 3.76
N GLU A 251 -12.05 -9.22 4.31
CA GLU A 251 -13.47 -8.99 4.68
C GLU A 251 -14.31 -8.34 3.55
N GLU A 252 -14.13 -8.80 2.31
CA GLU A 252 -14.81 -8.28 1.09
C GLU A 252 -14.46 -6.82 0.71
N LYS A 253 -13.47 -6.21 1.36
CA LYS A 253 -12.97 -4.85 1.09
C LYS A 253 -11.48 -4.88 0.74
N LEU A 254 -11.06 -4.00 -0.17
CA LEU A 254 -9.65 -3.80 -0.49
C LEU A 254 -9.03 -2.84 0.53
N HIS A 255 -7.93 -3.28 1.12
CA HIS A 255 -7.10 -2.52 2.05
C HIS A 255 -5.64 -2.54 1.59
N GLU A 256 -4.89 -1.52 1.97
CA GLU A 256 -3.45 -1.46 1.69
C GLU A 256 -2.70 -2.35 2.72
N GLN A 257 -2.23 -3.52 2.30
CA GLN A 257 -1.42 -4.41 3.13
C GLN A 257 0.07 -4.05 2.97
N THR A 258 0.74 -3.77 4.09
CA THR A 258 2.18 -3.48 4.11
C THR A 258 3.00 -4.68 3.65
N LEU A 259 3.77 -4.47 2.57
CA LEU A 259 4.77 -5.41 2.08
C LEU A 259 6.11 -5.21 2.79
N SER A 260 6.55 -3.96 2.94
CA SER A 260 7.84 -3.63 3.55
C SER A 260 7.86 -2.21 4.08
N SER A 261 8.74 -1.95 5.03
CA SER A 261 9.05 -0.61 5.53
C SER A 261 10.56 -0.42 5.60
N ALA A 262 11.03 0.79 5.32
CA ALA A 262 12.44 1.14 5.33
C ALA A 262 12.65 2.60 5.75
N VAL A 263 13.91 2.97 5.99
CA VAL A 263 14.32 4.37 6.14
C VAL A 263 15.23 4.72 4.98
N LEU A 264 14.80 5.69 4.18
CA LEU A 264 15.62 6.27 3.12
C LEU A 264 16.42 7.42 3.71
N TYR A 265 17.67 7.54 3.29
CA TYR A 265 18.49 8.66 3.70
C TYR A 265 19.55 8.99 2.65
N ARG A 266 20.02 10.23 2.70
CA ARG A 266 21.26 10.68 2.09
C ARG A 266 21.98 11.57 3.10
N VAL A 267 23.24 11.26 3.38
CA VAL A 267 24.10 11.99 4.32
C VAL A 267 25.39 12.34 3.57
N ASP A 268 25.85 13.57 3.71
CA ASP A 268 27.17 14.00 3.24
C ASP A 268 28.09 14.16 4.45
N LEU A 269 29.20 13.43 4.47
CA LEU A 269 30.27 13.60 5.43
C LEU A 269 31.57 13.87 4.67
N ASN A 270 32.04 15.12 4.70
CA ASN A 270 33.30 15.55 4.07
C ASN A 270 33.37 15.34 2.56
N GLY A 271 32.27 15.53 1.84
CA GLY A 271 32.19 15.28 0.41
C GLY A 271 32.03 13.79 0.08
N LYS A 272 31.99 12.91 1.08
CA LYS A 272 31.61 11.51 0.90
C LYS A 272 30.11 11.37 1.17
N ILE A 273 29.36 11.24 0.09
CA ILE A 273 27.92 11.03 0.12
C ILE A 273 27.63 9.55 0.34
N GLU A 274 26.88 9.26 1.40
CA GLU A 274 26.31 7.94 1.66
C GLU A 274 24.79 8.03 1.55
N ALA A 275 24.19 7.10 0.82
CA ALA A 275 22.74 7.10 0.61
C ALA A 275 22.17 5.69 0.61
N ARG A 276 20.99 5.55 1.23
CA ARG A 276 20.13 4.38 1.10
C ARG A 276 18.83 4.81 0.44
N LEU A 277 18.64 4.38 -0.80
CA LEU A 277 17.49 4.74 -1.64
C LEU A 277 16.67 3.51 -2.08
N ASP A 278 17.14 2.33 -1.69
CA ASP A 278 16.49 1.04 -1.91
C ASP A 278 15.60 0.63 -0.73
N ILE A 279 14.47 0.04 -1.07
CA ILE A 279 13.49 -0.55 -0.17
C ILE A 279 13.45 -2.04 -0.52
N PRO A 280 14.01 -2.93 0.32
CA PRO A 280 13.95 -4.38 0.07
C PRO A 280 12.52 -4.87 0.23
N ILE A 281 12.03 -5.66 -0.74
CA ILE A 281 10.66 -6.20 -0.76
C ILE A 281 10.68 -7.73 -0.63
N GLU A 282 11.47 -8.42 -1.45
CA GLU A 282 11.60 -9.90 -1.53
C GLU A 282 10.28 -10.70 -1.46
N LYS A 283 9.20 -10.16 -2.03
CA LYS A 283 7.85 -10.71 -1.96
C LYS A 283 7.21 -10.88 -3.33
N GLN A 284 6.30 -11.85 -3.41
CA GLN A 284 5.42 -12.03 -4.55
C GLN A 284 4.33 -10.95 -4.53
N VAL A 285 4.20 -10.18 -5.61
CA VAL A 285 3.12 -9.22 -5.82
C VAL A 285 2.18 -9.80 -6.88
N TYR A 286 0.95 -10.11 -6.49
CA TYR A 286 -0.02 -10.74 -7.39
C TYR A 286 -0.71 -9.74 -8.31
N GLY A 287 -1.02 -8.54 -7.81
CA GLY A 287 -1.56 -7.45 -8.62
C GLY A 287 -0.48 -6.73 -9.43
N ARG A 288 -0.88 -5.65 -10.10
CA ARG A 288 0.06 -4.76 -10.82
C ARG A 288 0.41 -3.49 -10.03
N GLU A 289 -0.36 -3.19 -9.00
CA GLU A 289 -0.30 -1.89 -8.31
C GLU A 289 0.36 -2.01 -6.94
N LEU A 290 1.18 -1.02 -6.63
CA LEU A 290 1.79 -0.80 -5.31
C LEU A 290 1.46 0.61 -4.82
N VAL A 291 1.52 0.79 -3.51
CA VAL A 291 1.40 2.08 -2.84
C VAL A 291 2.69 2.33 -2.09
N LEU A 292 3.33 3.47 -2.34
CA LEU A 292 4.50 3.93 -1.60
C LEU A 292 4.10 5.14 -0.75
N LEU A 293 4.21 5.00 0.56
CA LEU A 293 3.99 6.05 1.54
C LEU A 293 5.35 6.56 2.01
N ILE A 294 5.55 7.88 1.92
CA ILE A 294 6.74 8.57 2.39
C ILE A 294 6.32 9.47 3.55
N ASP A 295 6.79 9.14 4.75
CA ASP A 295 6.56 9.96 5.94
C ASP A 295 7.47 11.18 5.89
N ASN A 296 6.86 12.34 5.64
CA ASN A 296 7.56 13.62 5.57
C ASN A 296 7.64 14.30 6.93
N GLY A 297 6.79 13.91 7.89
CA GLY A 297 6.57 14.67 9.12
C GLY A 297 6.32 16.16 8.82
N ASP A 298 7.12 17.03 9.43
CA ASP A 298 7.06 18.48 9.22
C ASP A 298 7.89 18.97 8.01
N SER A 299 8.60 18.08 7.33
CA SER A 299 9.43 18.46 6.18
C SER A 299 8.60 18.60 4.91
N PRO A 300 9.05 19.40 3.92
CA PRO A 300 8.46 19.39 2.60
C PRO A 300 8.45 17.98 1.96
N PRO A 301 7.47 17.69 1.08
CA PRO A 301 7.44 16.47 0.28
C PRO A 301 8.75 16.21 -0.46
N LEU A 302 9.24 14.97 -0.40
CA LEU A 302 10.46 14.57 -1.08
C LEU A 302 10.30 14.73 -2.62
N ILE A 303 11.32 15.29 -3.28
CA ILE A 303 11.37 15.34 -4.75
C ILE A 303 11.71 13.93 -5.27
N VAL A 304 10.72 13.24 -5.84
CA VAL A 304 10.89 11.92 -6.47
C VAL A 304 10.91 12.08 -7.99
N SER A 305 12.07 11.81 -8.61
CA SER A 305 12.25 11.93 -10.07
C SER A 305 11.83 10.65 -10.81
N GLU A 306 12.01 9.49 -10.17
CA GLU A 306 11.65 8.19 -10.73
C GLU A 306 11.52 7.14 -9.63
N VAL A 307 10.84 6.05 -9.96
CA VAL A 307 10.83 4.84 -9.14
C VAL A 307 11.19 3.66 -10.05
N ARG A 308 12.11 2.80 -9.61
CA ARG A 308 12.52 1.59 -10.33
C ARG A 308 12.32 0.39 -9.43
N ALA A 309 11.94 -0.75 -9.99
CA ALA A 309 11.95 -2.02 -9.26
C ALA A 309 13.01 -2.94 -9.85
N GLU A 310 13.47 -3.87 -9.02
CA GLU A 310 14.14 -5.08 -9.47
C GLU A 310 13.24 -6.26 -9.17
N ARG A 311 13.01 -7.13 -10.15
CA ARG A 311 12.29 -8.40 -9.95
C ARG A 311 13.24 -9.59 -9.94
N ARG A 312 12.86 -10.64 -9.22
CA ARG A 312 13.53 -11.95 -9.26
C ARG A 312 13.22 -12.63 -10.59
N MET A 313 14.26 -13.13 -11.25
CA MET A 313 14.10 -13.89 -12.48
C MET A 313 13.46 -15.25 -12.19
N THR A 314 12.56 -15.69 -13.08
CA THR A 314 12.08 -17.07 -13.13
C THR A 314 12.59 -17.72 -14.41
N ARG A 315 13.09 -18.94 -14.30
CA ARG A 315 13.72 -19.70 -15.37
C ARG A 315 12.96 -21.00 -15.61
N LEU A 316 12.87 -21.42 -16.87
CA LEU A 316 12.49 -22.77 -17.25
C LEU A 316 13.73 -23.52 -17.69
N LEU A 317 13.92 -24.73 -17.15
CA LEU A 317 15.00 -25.65 -17.50
C LEU A 317 14.39 -26.90 -18.13
N PHE A 318 14.79 -27.25 -19.34
CA PHE A 318 14.28 -28.44 -20.04
C PHE A 318 15.31 -29.05 -20.98
N PHE A 319 15.10 -30.30 -21.38
CA PHE A 319 15.96 -30.97 -22.35
C PHE A 319 15.36 -30.88 -23.75
N ALA A 320 16.04 -30.17 -24.65
CA ALA A 320 15.70 -30.10 -26.06
C ALA A 320 16.34 -31.26 -26.82
N ARG A 321 15.56 -31.94 -27.67
CA ARG A 321 16.05 -33.04 -28.53
C ARG A 321 16.91 -32.54 -29.70
N GLY A 322 16.71 -31.28 -30.09
CA GLY A 322 17.35 -30.63 -31.22
C GLY A 322 17.18 -29.12 -31.13
N ALA A 323 18.01 -28.39 -31.89
CA ALA A 323 17.80 -26.97 -32.14
C ALA A 323 16.47 -26.75 -32.89
N GLY A 324 15.87 -25.58 -32.71
CA GLY A 324 14.63 -25.22 -33.42
C GLY A 324 13.65 -24.43 -32.57
N SER A 325 12.44 -24.30 -33.09
CA SER A 325 11.38 -23.47 -32.54
C SER A 325 10.45 -24.32 -31.66
N TYR A 326 10.54 -24.15 -30.35
CA TYR A 326 9.63 -24.77 -29.37
C TYR A 326 8.52 -23.76 -29.04
N SER A 327 7.41 -24.21 -28.45
CA SER A 327 6.34 -23.32 -28.02
C SER A 327 6.12 -23.37 -26.51
N LEU A 328 6.05 -22.21 -25.87
CA LEU A 328 5.55 -22.04 -24.51
C LEU A 328 4.09 -21.62 -24.57
N LEU A 329 3.22 -22.39 -23.91
CA LEU A 329 1.79 -22.15 -23.81
C LEU A 329 1.44 -21.64 -22.41
N SER A 330 0.53 -20.68 -22.33
CA SER A 330 0.04 -20.09 -21.07
C SER A 330 -1.41 -19.61 -21.16
N GLY A 331 -2.01 -19.24 -20.02
CA GLY A 331 -3.37 -18.68 -19.96
C GLY A 331 -4.48 -19.73 -19.89
N ASN A 332 -4.18 -20.97 -19.47
CA ASN A 332 -5.19 -21.99 -19.21
C ASN A 332 -5.55 -22.02 -17.71
N SER A 333 -6.67 -21.41 -17.34
CA SER A 333 -7.09 -21.34 -15.93
C SER A 333 -7.58 -22.66 -15.36
N GLN A 334 -7.97 -23.62 -16.20
CA GLN A 334 -8.63 -24.87 -15.81
C GLN A 334 -7.70 -26.07 -15.77
N CYS A 335 -6.43 -25.95 -16.19
CA CYS A 335 -5.52 -27.08 -16.20
C CYS A 335 -4.94 -27.40 -14.82
N ASP A 336 -4.67 -28.68 -14.60
CA ASP A 336 -3.91 -29.16 -13.46
C ASP A 336 -2.42 -28.76 -13.56
N PRO A 337 -1.71 -28.60 -12.42
CA PRO A 337 -0.27 -28.40 -12.44
C PRO A 337 0.46 -29.60 -13.07
N PRO A 338 1.49 -29.37 -13.92
CA PRO A 338 2.25 -30.45 -14.53
C PRO A 338 3.09 -31.17 -13.47
N ARG A 339 3.23 -32.48 -13.59
CA ARG A 339 4.06 -33.31 -12.70
C ARG A 339 5.09 -34.05 -13.53
N TYR A 340 6.36 -33.66 -13.37
CA TYR A 340 7.49 -34.26 -14.07
C TYR A 340 8.52 -34.82 -13.09
N ASP A 341 9.20 -35.89 -13.50
CA ASP A 341 10.29 -36.51 -12.74
C ASP A 341 11.52 -35.59 -12.60
N LEU A 342 11.64 -34.55 -13.45
CA LEU A 342 12.72 -33.55 -13.40
C LEU A 342 12.80 -32.80 -12.07
N SER A 343 11.70 -32.76 -11.31
CA SER A 343 11.67 -32.15 -9.97
C SER A 343 12.70 -32.77 -9.01
N GLN A 344 13.01 -34.07 -9.16
CA GLN A 344 13.99 -34.77 -8.33
C GLN A 344 15.45 -34.43 -8.68
N LEU A 345 15.69 -33.86 -9.86
CA LEU A 345 17.03 -33.53 -10.36
C LEU A 345 17.39 -32.04 -10.22
N GLY A 346 16.60 -31.25 -9.49
CA GLY A 346 16.67 -29.79 -9.47
C GLY A 346 18.06 -29.22 -9.23
N ASP A 347 18.75 -29.63 -8.16
CA ASP A 347 20.08 -29.11 -7.82
C ASP A 347 21.15 -29.46 -8.86
N GLN A 348 21.05 -30.63 -9.49
CA GLN A 348 21.98 -31.05 -10.54
C GLN A 348 21.77 -30.22 -11.81
N LEU A 349 20.51 -30.00 -12.20
CA LEU A 349 20.16 -29.20 -13.37
C LEU A 349 20.54 -27.73 -13.20
N ARG A 350 20.34 -27.14 -12.01
CA ARG A 350 20.73 -25.74 -11.72
C ARG A 350 22.24 -25.48 -11.80
N ARG A 351 23.07 -26.51 -11.58
CA ARG A 351 24.55 -26.41 -11.64
C ARG A 351 25.14 -26.82 -12.99
N ALA A 352 24.34 -27.49 -13.84
CA ALA A 352 24.77 -27.91 -15.16
C ALA A 352 24.86 -26.70 -16.11
N GLY A 353 25.78 -26.75 -17.07
CA GLY A 353 25.82 -25.77 -18.15
C GLY A 353 24.61 -25.98 -19.07
N ALA A 354 23.80 -24.94 -19.24
CA ALA A 354 22.64 -24.93 -20.12
C ALA A 354 22.83 -23.94 -21.27
N ALA A 355 22.33 -24.28 -22.46
CA ALA A 355 22.25 -23.32 -23.55
C ALA A 355 21.14 -22.31 -23.28
N GLU A 356 21.35 -21.04 -23.61
CA GLU A 356 20.32 -20.00 -23.43
C GLU A 356 19.33 -20.02 -24.59
N GLY A 357 18.07 -20.35 -24.28
CA GLY A 357 16.95 -20.18 -25.19
C GLY A 357 16.33 -18.80 -25.06
N ARG A 358 15.73 -18.29 -26.14
CA ARG A 358 15.07 -16.97 -26.16
C ARG A 358 13.58 -17.14 -26.35
N VAL A 359 12.79 -16.59 -25.42
CA VAL A 359 11.33 -16.58 -25.52
C VAL A 359 10.86 -15.29 -26.20
N SER A 360 9.93 -15.39 -27.14
CA SER A 360 9.28 -14.25 -27.78
C SER A 360 8.27 -13.57 -26.85
N THR A 361 7.74 -12.42 -27.27
CA THR A 361 6.57 -11.84 -26.60
C THR A 361 5.33 -12.75 -26.78
N PRO A 362 4.39 -12.75 -25.81
CA PRO A 362 3.15 -13.51 -25.94
C PRO A 362 2.26 -13.03 -27.09
N VAL A 363 1.74 -13.99 -27.86
CA VAL A 363 0.70 -13.75 -28.87
C VAL A 363 -0.52 -14.61 -28.56
N LEU A 364 -1.70 -14.16 -29.00
CA LEU A 364 -2.92 -14.96 -28.91
C LEU A 364 -2.73 -16.23 -29.73
N ASN A 365 -3.07 -17.37 -29.15
CA ASN A 365 -3.03 -18.65 -29.86
C ASN A 365 -4.17 -18.69 -30.90
N PRO A 366 -3.88 -18.82 -32.20
CA PRO A 366 -4.92 -18.84 -33.24
C PRO A 366 -5.92 -19.98 -33.08
N GLY A 367 -5.51 -21.08 -32.45
CA GLY A 367 -6.37 -22.21 -32.16
C GLY A 367 -7.23 -22.06 -30.90
N TYR A 368 -7.13 -20.96 -30.14
CA TYR A 368 -7.82 -20.81 -28.86
C TYR A 368 -9.35 -20.76 -29.03
N ASP A 369 -10.05 -21.68 -28.38
CA ASP A 369 -11.51 -21.69 -28.32
C ASP A 369 -12.00 -20.98 -27.05
N VAL A 370 -12.48 -19.76 -27.21
CA VAL A 370 -13.00 -18.93 -26.11
C VAL A 370 -14.23 -19.59 -25.46
N ALA A 371 -15.14 -20.17 -26.25
CA ALA A 371 -16.40 -20.71 -25.76
C ALA A 371 -16.19 -21.97 -24.91
N ALA A 372 -15.18 -22.77 -25.24
CA ALA A 372 -14.82 -23.97 -24.48
C ALA A 372 -14.11 -23.66 -23.13
N ASN A 373 -13.58 -22.44 -22.94
CA ASN A 373 -12.72 -22.08 -21.81
C ASN A 373 -13.27 -20.95 -20.92
N LEU A 374 -14.51 -20.50 -21.14
CA LEU A 374 -15.19 -19.54 -20.26
C LEU A 374 -15.88 -20.26 -19.09
N PRO A 375 -15.66 -19.82 -17.83
CA PRO A 375 -16.55 -20.16 -16.73
C PRO A 375 -17.95 -19.59 -17.02
N GLN A 376 -18.99 -20.44 -17.01
CA GLN A 376 -20.37 -19.97 -17.19
C GLN A 376 -20.77 -19.02 -16.04
N GLY A 377 -21.32 -17.83 -16.37
CA GLY A 377 -22.03 -16.97 -15.41
C GLY A 377 -21.29 -15.74 -14.85
N PHE A 378 -20.06 -15.44 -15.28
CA PHE A 378 -19.22 -14.42 -14.62
C PHE A 378 -19.61 -12.94 -14.88
N VAL A 379 -20.49 -12.65 -15.84
CA VAL A 379 -20.81 -11.28 -16.30
C VAL A 379 -22.28 -10.87 -16.03
N THR A 380 -23.12 -11.78 -15.55
CA THR A 380 -24.53 -11.49 -15.28
C THR A 380 -24.73 -11.21 -13.80
N GLY A 381 -24.83 -9.93 -13.44
CA GLY A 381 -25.24 -9.53 -12.11
C GLY A 381 -26.68 -9.94 -11.77
N ALA A 382 -27.09 -9.74 -10.52
CA ALA A 382 -28.47 -9.97 -10.10
C ALA A 382 -29.38 -8.81 -10.54
N LYS A 383 -30.64 -9.12 -10.91
CA LYS A 383 -31.65 -8.06 -11.08
C LYS A 383 -31.85 -7.33 -9.77
N ILE A 384 -32.02 -6.01 -9.84
CA ILE A 384 -32.21 -5.16 -8.67
C ILE A 384 -33.49 -4.34 -8.80
N ASP A 385 -34.27 -4.29 -7.71
CA ASP A 385 -35.32 -3.29 -7.56
C ASP A 385 -34.70 -1.96 -7.11
N ILE A 386 -34.81 -0.94 -7.96
CA ILE A 386 -34.29 0.40 -7.71
C ILE A 386 -35.29 1.30 -6.97
N ALA A 387 -36.55 0.88 -6.81
CA ALA A 387 -37.58 1.66 -6.14
C ALA A 387 -37.26 2.09 -4.69
N PRO A 388 -36.57 1.30 -3.83
CA PRO A 388 -36.27 1.73 -2.46
C PRO A 388 -35.14 2.76 -2.36
N TRP A 389 -34.39 3.02 -3.43
CA TRP A 389 -33.22 3.91 -3.42
C TRP A 389 -33.61 5.38 -3.49
N LYS A 390 -32.96 6.22 -2.68
CA LYS A 390 -33.27 7.66 -2.59
C LYS A 390 -32.50 8.49 -3.61
N PHE A 391 -31.27 8.10 -3.93
CA PHE A 391 -30.36 8.87 -4.77
C PHE A 391 -29.71 8.01 -5.86
N ARG A 392 -29.39 8.65 -6.98
CA ARG A 392 -28.65 8.08 -8.11
C ARG A 392 -27.63 9.09 -8.63
N LYS A 393 -26.45 8.63 -9.04
CA LYS A 393 -25.48 9.39 -9.83
C LYS A 393 -25.10 8.60 -11.09
N PRO A 394 -25.18 9.16 -12.31
CA PRO A 394 -24.68 8.48 -13.50
C PRO A 394 -23.16 8.32 -13.41
N VAL A 395 -22.63 7.21 -13.89
CA VAL A 395 -21.20 6.90 -13.90
C VAL A 395 -20.66 7.02 -15.32
N GLN A 396 -19.67 7.89 -15.50
CA GLN A 396 -19.02 8.13 -16.78
C GLN A 396 -17.83 7.19 -16.93
N ILE A 397 -17.88 6.36 -17.99
CA ILE A 397 -16.85 5.37 -18.32
C ILE A 397 -16.04 5.85 -19.51
N ALA A 398 -14.72 5.92 -19.37
CA ALA A 398 -13.84 6.37 -20.45
C ALA A 398 -13.58 5.27 -21.50
N LYS A 399 -13.35 4.02 -21.06
CA LYS A 399 -13.13 2.84 -21.91
C LYS A 399 -13.63 1.58 -21.21
N ALA A 400 -13.94 0.54 -21.96
CA ALA A 400 -14.27 -0.78 -21.42
C ALA A 400 -13.10 -1.35 -20.59
N GLY A 401 -13.40 -2.22 -19.62
CA GLY A 401 -12.43 -2.86 -18.73
C GLY A 401 -12.68 -2.55 -17.24
N THR A 402 -11.65 -2.69 -16.43
CA THR A 402 -11.71 -2.41 -14.99
C THR A 402 -11.75 -0.91 -14.72
N GLN A 403 -12.78 -0.50 -13.98
CA GLN A 403 -13.08 0.87 -13.61
C GLN A 403 -12.76 1.10 -12.14
N GLN A 404 -12.31 2.31 -11.82
CA GLN A 404 -12.09 2.81 -10.48
C GLN A 404 -12.86 4.12 -10.31
N LEU A 405 -13.86 4.11 -9.44
CA LEU A 405 -14.76 5.23 -9.19
C LEU A 405 -14.52 5.78 -7.78
N GLU A 406 -14.09 7.04 -7.66
CA GLU A 406 -13.94 7.72 -6.37
C GLU A 406 -15.31 8.22 -5.88
N LEU A 407 -15.67 7.91 -4.64
CA LEU A 407 -16.92 8.39 -4.02
C LEU A 407 -16.75 9.83 -3.56
N ASP A 408 -17.68 10.69 -3.96
CA ASP A 408 -17.68 12.10 -3.58
C ASP A 408 -18.37 12.34 -2.21
N PRO A 409 -18.22 13.53 -1.61
CA PRO A 409 -18.81 13.85 -0.30
C PRO A 409 -20.32 13.62 -0.23
N ASP A 410 -21.08 13.89 -1.30
CA ASP A 410 -22.55 13.72 -1.27
C ASP A 410 -22.93 12.25 -1.08
N VAL A 411 -22.23 11.35 -1.77
CA VAL A 411 -22.43 9.90 -1.62
C VAL A 411 -22.01 9.47 -0.22
N LEU A 412 -20.81 9.85 0.21
CA LEU A 412 -20.24 9.46 1.50
C LEU A 412 -21.10 9.92 2.70
N ALA A 413 -21.75 11.08 2.57
CA ALA A 413 -22.63 11.64 3.60
C ALA A 413 -24.03 10.98 3.65
N ARG A 414 -24.47 10.30 2.58
CA ARG A 414 -25.83 9.75 2.45
C ARG A 414 -25.88 8.22 2.40
N THR A 415 -24.72 7.57 2.44
CA THR A 415 -24.58 6.13 2.52
C THR A 415 -24.35 5.70 3.98
N LYS A 416 -24.65 4.45 4.29
CA LYS A 416 -24.34 3.83 5.58
C LYS A 416 -22.82 3.83 5.80
N PRO A 417 -22.34 3.92 7.06
CA PRO A 417 -20.90 3.89 7.37
C PRO A 417 -20.14 2.66 6.83
N ASP A 418 -20.84 1.53 6.66
CA ASP A 418 -20.29 0.30 6.11
C ASP A 418 -20.37 0.21 4.58
N LEU A 419 -21.06 1.17 3.95
CA LEU A 419 -21.34 1.28 2.51
C LEU A 419 -22.23 0.14 1.98
N GLY A 420 -22.99 -0.51 2.87
CA GLY A 420 -23.86 -1.63 2.52
C GLY A 420 -25.02 -1.26 1.59
N ASP A 421 -25.38 0.03 1.56
CA ASP A 421 -26.35 0.63 0.66
C ASP A 421 -25.68 1.33 -0.52
N LEU A 422 -24.64 0.76 -1.13
CA LEU A 422 -24.18 1.18 -2.46
C LEU A 422 -24.57 0.15 -3.51
N ARG A 423 -24.95 0.57 -4.71
CA ARG A 423 -25.14 -0.35 -5.85
C ARG A 423 -24.65 0.28 -7.14
N ILE A 424 -23.81 -0.45 -7.86
CA ILE A 424 -23.50 -0.14 -9.26
C ILE A 424 -24.51 -0.88 -10.11
N VAL A 425 -25.26 -0.18 -10.94
CA VAL A 425 -26.34 -0.76 -11.75
C VAL A 425 -26.11 -0.39 -13.21
N SER A 426 -26.20 -1.40 -14.07
CA SER A 426 -26.28 -1.23 -15.52
C SER A 426 -27.64 -1.74 -15.98
N GLU A 427 -28.40 -0.90 -16.66
CA GLU A 427 -29.80 -1.17 -17.02
C GLU A 427 -30.68 -1.51 -15.79
N SER A 428 -30.89 -2.80 -15.50
CA SER A 428 -31.68 -3.31 -14.36
C SER A 428 -30.92 -4.35 -13.52
N VAL A 429 -29.61 -4.44 -13.75
CA VAL A 429 -28.74 -5.46 -13.19
C VAL A 429 -27.66 -4.81 -12.34
N GLN A 430 -27.53 -5.30 -11.10
CA GLN A 430 -26.48 -4.91 -10.18
C GLN A 430 -25.15 -5.52 -10.62
N LEU A 431 -24.20 -4.68 -11.02
CA LEU A 431 -22.84 -5.10 -11.32
C LEU A 431 -22.08 -5.39 -10.02
N PRO A 432 -21.37 -6.52 -9.95
CA PRO A 432 -20.48 -6.76 -8.82
C PRO A 432 -19.35 -5.75 -8.76
N TYR A 433 -18.94 -5.40 -7.54
CA TYR A 433 -17.90 -4.42 -7.29
C TYR A 433 -17.14 -4.71 -5.99
N LEU A 434 -15.97 -4.10 -5.85
CA LEU A 434 -15.16 -4.10 -4.64
C LEU A 434 -15.09 -2.69 -4.07
N ILE A 435 -15.12 -2.57 -2.75
CA ILE A 435 -14.88 -1.30 -2.05
C ILE A 435 -13.40 -1.24 -1.69
N GLU A 436 -12.73 -0.16 -2.06
CA GLU A 436 -11.34 0.11 -1.70
C GLU A 436 -11.26 1.29 -0.74
N ARG A 437 -10.73 1.05 0.46
CA ARG A 437 -10.41 2.10 1.43
C ARG A 437 -8.95 2.48 1.25
N THR A 438 -8.71 3.72 0.84
CA THR A 438 -7.36 4.19 0.51
C THR A 438 -6.76 4.97 1.67
N SER A 439 -5.44 5.14 1.66
CA SER A 439 -4.74 6.10 2.52
C SER A 439 -4.77 7.54 1.97
N ILE A 440 -5.51 7.81 0.88
CA ILE A 440 -5.63 9.16 0.30
C ILE A 440 -6.60 9.99 1.13
N SER A 441 -6.25 11.27 1.33
CA SER A 441 -7.15 12.26 1.90
C SER A 441 -7.49 13.36 0.89
N ARG A 442 -8.74 13.79 0.88
CA ARG A 442 -9.22 14.93 0.09
C ARG A 442 -9.66 16.05 1.01
N THR A 443 -9.59 17.27 0.49
CA THR A 443 -9.97 18.47 1.23
C THR A 443 -11.36 18.95 0.84
N VAL A 444 -12.06 19.51 1.82
CA VAL A 444 -13.25 20.33 1.63
C VAL A 444 -13.00 21.68 2.31
N ASN A 445 -13.30 22.78 1.61
CA ASN A 445 -13.19 24.11 2.20
C ASN A 445 -14.36 24.32 3.18
N LEU A 446 -14.07 24.85 4.35
CA LEU A 446 -15.06 25.12 5.38
C LEU A 446 -15.27 26.62 5.49
N THR A 447 -16.52 27.07 5.31
CA THR A 447 -16.86 28.47 5.50
C THR A 447 -16.92 28.75 6.99
N ALA A 448 -16.11 29.70 7.46
CA ALA A 448 -16.02 30.06 8.87
C ALA A 448 -16.65 31.44 9.12
N VAL A 449 -17.43 31.56 10.19
CA VAL A 449 -17.87 32.83 10.75
C VAL A 449 -17.43 32.94 12.21
N SER A 450 -17.05 34.13 12.65
CA SER A 450 -16.82 34.36 14.08
C SER A 450 -18.15 34.28 14.81
N ALA A 451 -18.18 33.53 15.91
CA ALA A 451 -19.34 33.28 16.75
C ALA A 451 -19.00 33.55 18.23
N ASN A 452 -18.17 34.56 18.48
CA ASN A 452 -17.77 34.98 19.83
C ASN A 452 -19.00 35.35 20.68
N ASN A 453 -19.07 34.85 21.91
CA ASN A 453 -20.13 35.16 22.85
C ASN A 453 -19.68 36.26 23.85
N ARG A 454 -20.50 37.30 24.03
CA ARG A 454 -20.23 38.38 25.00
C ARG A 454 -20.19 37.91 26.45
N GLU A 455 -20.88 36.81 26.76
CA GLU A 455 -20.90 36.21 28.11
C GLU A 455 -19.60 35.46 28.44
N TYR A 456 -18.81 35.09 27.43
CA TYR A 456 -17.53 34.39 27.57
C TYR A 456 -16.41 35.16 26.87
N PRO A 457 -16.02 36.35 27.38
CA PRO A 457 -15.11 37.26 26.68
C PRO A 457 -13.67 36.73 26.52
N THR A 458 -13.27 35.73 27.30
CA THR A 458 -11.96 35.07 27.18
C THR A 458 -11.92 34.00 26.09
N ILE A 459 -13.07 33.61 25.53
CA ILE A 459 -13.16 32.56 24.52
C ILE A 459 -13.35 33.18 23.13
N SER A 460 -12.47 32.81 22.20
CA SER A 460 -12.72 33.04 20.77
C SER A 460 -13.41 31.81 20.19
N ARG A 461 -14.54 32.02 19.51
CA ARG A 461 -15.37 30.97 18.92
C ARG A 461 -15.53 31.18 17.42
N TRP A 462 -15.37 30.10 16.66
CA TRP A 462 -15.67 30.04 15.23
C TRP A 462 -16.71 28.98 14.96
N GLN A 463 -17.65 29.30 14.08
CA GLN A 463 -18.61 28.35 13.53
C GLN A 463 -18.22 28.04 12.09
N LEU A 464 -17.94 26.77 11.83
CA LEU A 464 -17.60 26.22 10.52
C LEU A 464 -18.81 25.52 9.92
N LYS A 465 -19.17 25.90 8.69
CA LYS A 465 -20.23 25.24 7.93
C LYS A 465 -19.65 24.21 6.97
N LEU A 466 -20.12 22.97 7.06
CA LEU A 466 -19.83 21.91 6.09
C LEU A 466 -20.75 22.06 4.87
N PRO A 467 -20.31 21.65 3.67
CA PRO A 467 -21.19 21.63 2.50
C PRO A 467 -22.41 20.72 2.68
N GLN A 468 -22.27 19.67 3.50
CA GLN A 468 -23.33 18.74 3.83
C GLN A 468 -23.10 18.14 5.22
N ALA A 469 -24.19 17.83 5.93
CA ALA A 469 -24.15 17.05 7.17
C ALA A 469 -23.55 15.66 6.93
N ALA A 470 -22.93 15.08 7.95
CA ALA A 470 -22.39 13.71 7.96
C ALA A 470 -21.28 13.41 6.92
N ILE A 471 -20.67 14.43 6.30
CA ILE A 471 -19.42 14.21 5.53
C ILE A 471 -18.37 13.62 6.48
N PRO A 472 -17.67 12.53 6.11
CA PRO A 472 -16.76 11.81 7.01
C PRO A 472 -15.42 12.54 7.20
N ILE A 473 -15.45 13.80 7.67
CA ILE A 473 -14.27 14.58 7.99
C ILE A 473 -13.56 13.92 9.18
N THR A 474 -12.27 13.64 9.03
CA THR A 474 -11.42 13.01 10.05
C THR A 474 -10.36 13.97 10.60
N ARG A 475 -10.20 15.15 10.02
CA ARG A 475 -9.29 16.19 10.50
C ARG A 475 -9.70 17.56 9.97
N ILE A 476 -9.43 18.60 10.74
CA ILE A 476 -9.42 19.97 10.25
C ILE A 476 -8.03 20.61 10.33
N THR A 477 -7.78 21.58 9.47
CA THR A 477 -6.63 22.49 9.58
C THR A 477 -7.04 23.94 9.41
N CYS A 478 -6.31 24.85 10.04
CA CYS A 478 -6.43 26.28 9.83
C CYS A 478 -5.07 26.98 10.06
N THR A 479 -4.96 28.22 9.62
CA THR A 479 -3.79 29.08 9.77
C THR A 479 -4.08 30.23 10.71
N SER A 480 -3.02 30.91 11.17
CA SER A 480 -3.10 32.11 12.00
C SER A 480 -1.91 33.00 11.69
N ASP A 481 -2.13 34.31 11.65
CA ASP A 481 -1.06 35.29 11.46
C ASP A 481 -0.43 35.75 12.78
N SER A 482 -0.97 35.30 13.92
CA SER A 482 -0.45 35.62 15.24
C SER A 482 1.00 35.10 15.38
N PRO A 483 2.00 35.94 15.71
CA PRO A 483 3.41 35.58 15.65
C PRO A 483 3.91 34.72 16.83
N LEU A 484 3.21 34.77 17.96
CA LEU A 484 3.54 34.07 19.19
C LEU A 484 2.25 33.72 19.94
N PHE A 485 2.01 32.44 20.20
CA PHE A 485 0.91 31.99 21.05
C PHE A 485 1.09 30.54 21.48
N GLU A 486 0.36 30.16 22.52
CA GLU A 486 0.08 28.78 22.88
C GLU A 486 -1.39 28.73 23.30
N ARG A 487 -2.19 27.94 22.60
CA ARG A 487 -3.65 27.85 22.81
C ARG A 487 -4.12 26.42 22.71
N THR A 488 -5.08 26.07 23.54
CA THR A 488 -5.83 24.82 23.43
C THR A 488 -7.15 25.11 22.72
N PHE A 489 -7.40 24.34 21.67
CA PHE A 489 -8.59 24.43 20.84
C PHE A 489 -9.49 23.24 21.17
N HIS A 490 -10.75 23.53 21.50
CA HIS A 490 -11.81 22.54 21.65
C HIS A 490 -12.69 22.58 20.41
N ILE A 491 -12.81 21.45 19.74
CA ILE A 491 -13.56 21.32 18.49
C ILE A 491 -14.71 20.37 18.73
N TRP A 492 -15.92 20.85 18.51
CA TRP A 492 -17.14 20.16 18.90
C TRP A 492 -18.29 20.48 17.94
N GLU A 493 -19.38 19.74 18.05
CA GLU A 493 -20.63 20.02 17.33
C GLU A 493 -21.80 19.97 18.31
N GLU A 494 -22.88 20.67 17.99
CA GLU A 494 -24.12 20.58 18.76
C GLU A 494 -24.96 19.44 18.20
N LEU A 495 -25.33 18.51 19.08
CA LEU A 495 -26.14 17.34 18.74
C LEU A 495 -27.46 17.40 19.51
N THR A 496 -28.50 16.82 18.92
CA THR A 496 -29.81 16.69 19.56
C THR A 496 -30.05 15.25 19.98
N ASP A 497 -30.42 15.02 21.24
CA ASP A 497 -30.80 13.70 21.73
C ASP A 497 -32.21 13.28 21.24
N GLU A 498 -32.62 12.03 21.52
CA GLU A 498 -33.95 11.53 21.15
C GLU A 498 -35.12 12.34 21.76
N ARG A 499 -34.86 13.13 22.80
CA ARG A 499 -35.84 13.96 23.51
C ARG A 499 -35.86 15.40 23.00
N GLY A 500 -34.99 15.75 22.06
CA GLY A 500 -34.87 17.11 21.52
C GLY A 500 -33.94 18.02 22.31
N ASN A 501 -33.18 17.51 23.29
CA ASN A 501 -32.23 18.34 24.04
C ASN A 501 -30.91 18.46 23.28
N GLU A 502 -30.38 19.68 23.22
CA GLU A 502 -29.07 19.97 22.65
C GLU A 502 -27.97 19.62 23.64
N TYR A 503 -26.91 18.97 23.15
CA TYR A 503 -25.72 18.66 23.92
C TYR A 503 -24.46 18.77 23.05
N PRO A 504 -23.32 19.19 23.62
CA PRO A 504 -22.07 19.26 22.89
C PRO A 504 -21.51 17.84 22.66
N GLY A 505 -21.22 17.52 21.41
CA GLY A 505 -20.44 16.35 21.02
C GLY A 505 -19.01 16.77 20.67
N GLU A 506 -18.04 16.45 21.51
CA GLU A 506 -16.63 16.68 21.22
C GLU A 506 -16.20 15.89 19.97
N LEU A 507 -15.35 16.52 19.16
CA LEU A 507 -14.76 15.96 17.95
C LEU A 507 -13.24 15.87 18.09
N ALA A 508 -12.59 16.89 18.67
CA ALA A 508 -11.16 16.91 18.92
C ALA A 508 -10.75 17.97 19.95
N GLN A 509 -9.60 17.75 20.58
CA GLN A 509 -8.87 18.74 21.36
C GLN A 509 -7.43 18.83 20.84
N ALA A 510 -6.92 20.05 20.63
CA ALA A 510 -5.55 20.23 20.13
C ALA A 510 -4.88 21.45 20.77
N THR A 511 -3.65 21.30 21.24
CA THR A 511 -2.81 22.43 21.67
C THR A 511 -1.89 22.85 20.52
N TRP A 512 -1.93 24.12 20.15
CA TRP A 512 -1.08 24.67 19.11
C TRP A 512 -0.24 25.81 19.66
N ARG A 513 1.07 25.64 19.49
CA ARG A 513 2.11 26.57 19.92
C ARG A 513 2.86 27.11 18.72
N ARG A 514 3.04 28.43 18.70
CA ARG A 514 3.88 29.14 17.74
C ARG A 514 4.81 30.08 18.48
N VAL A 515 6.08 30.08 18.11
CA VAL A 515 7.08 31.05 18.60
C VAL A 515 7.68 31.81 17.43
N PRO A 516 8.21 33.03 17.65
CA PRO A 516 8.87 33.81 16.60
C PRO A 516 10.01 33.04 15.93
N ASN A 517 10.22 33.31 14.63
CA ASN A 517 11.31 32.74 13.82
C ASN A 517 11.25 31.21 13.61
N GLN A 518 10.16 30.55 14.00
CA GLN A 518 9.86 29.19 13.54
C GLN A 518 9.02 29.22 12.27
N PRO A 519 9.17 28.22 11.37
CA PRO A 519 8.30 28.09 10.21
C PRO A 519 6.84 28.03 10.66
N ALA A 520 5.99 28.79 9.98
CA ALA A 520 4.56 28.80 10.27
C ALA A 520 4.00 27.39 10.06
N ARG A 521 3.46 26.81 11.13
CA ARG A 521 2.73 25.54 11.08
C ARG A 521 1.25 25.82 11.03
N HIS A 522 0.47 24.89 10.53
CA HIS A 522 -0.99 24.96 10.60
C HIS A 522 -1.45 24.26 11.89
N LEU A 523 -2.59 24.67 12.44
CA LEU A 523 -3.31 23.78 13.34
C LEU A 523 -3.67 22.52 12.55
N ALA A 524 -3.47 21.35 13.15
CA ALA A 524 -3.93 20.08 12.60
C ALA A 524 -4.60 19.29 13.72
N ALA A 525 -5.92 19.22 13.69
CA ALA A 525 -6.70 18.56 14.73
C ALA A 525 -7.40 17.32 14.15
N PRO A 526 -6.89 16.10 14.41
CA PRO A 526 -7.55 14.87 14.02
C PRO A 526 -8.81 14.68 14.86
N PHE A 527 -9.89 14.24 14.23
CA PHE A 527 -11.14 13.96 14.90
C PHE A 527 -11.19 12.53 15.43
N GLU A 528 -11.73 12.36 16.63
CA GLU A 528 -11.97 11.03 17.22
C GLU A 528 -13.09 10.27 16.49
N ARG A 529 -14.02 11.02 15.88
CA ARG A 529 -15.13 10.52 15.08
C ARG A 529 -15.54 11.55 14.03
N PRO A 530 -16.18 11.13 12.93
CA PRO A 530 -16.76 12.08 12.00
C PRO A 530 -17.87 12.95 12.61
N PRO A 531 -18.04 14.19 12.14
CA PRO A 531 -19.16 15.05 12.52
C PRO A 531 -20.47 14.47 11.98
N ARG A 532 -21.56 14.64 12.73
CA ARG A 532 -22.91 14.19 12.32
C ARG A 532 -23.73 15.35 11.75
N SER A 533 -23.56 16.54 12.32
CA SER A 533 -24.18 17.77 11.85
C SER A 533 -23.42 18.37 10.67
N ASP A 534 -23.96 19.46 10.12
CA ASP A 534 -23.27 20.28 9.12
C ASP A 534 -22.53 21.48 9.73
N THR A 535 -22.43 21.55 11.06
CA THR A 535 -21.91 22.71 11.79
C THR A 535 -20.90 22.25 12.83
N ILE A 536 -19.66 22.72 12.71
CA ILE A 536 -18.59 22.48 13.69
C ILE A 536 -18.25 23.78 14.39
N LEU A 537 -18.07 23.73 15.70
CA LEU A 537 -17.66 24.86 16.53
C LEU A 537 -16.23 24.65 17.01
N ILE A 538 -15.45 25.72 17.03
CA ILE A 538 -14.09 25.75 17.54
C ILE A 538 -14.02 26.82 18.61
N ASP A 539 -13.58 26.45 19.80
CA ASP A 539 -13.32 27.35 20.91
C ASP A 539 -11.83 27.39 21.21
N ALA A 540 -11.28 28.60 21.34
CA ALA A 540 -9.94 28.84 21.86
C ALA A 540 -10.04 29.64 23.15
N ASP A 541 -9.49 29.09 24.23
CA ASP A 541 -9.34 29.85 25.49
C ASP A 541 -8.13 30.78 25.36
N ASN A 542 -8.40 32.08 25.33
CA ASN A 542 -7.35 33.09 25.24
C ASN A 542 -6.71 33.41 26.61
N GLY A 543 -7.37 33.06 27.71
CA GLY A 543 -7.03 33.57 29.04
C GLY A 543 -6.94 35.10 29.03
N ASP A 544 -5.83 35.63 29.54
CA ASP A 544 -5.54 37.07 29.57
C ASP A 544 -4.89 37.62 28.29
N ASN A 545 -4.78 36.80 27.24
CA ASN A 545 -4.16 37.22 25.98
C ASN A 545 -5.19 37.84 25.02
N PRO A 546 -4.73 38.60 24.02
CA PRO A 546 -5.59 39.03 22.92
C PRO A 546 -6.25 37.85 22.19
N PRO A 547 -7.47 38.03 21.64
CA PRO A 547 -8.12 37.06 20.76
C PRO A 547 -7.18 36.63 19.63
N ILE A 548 -7.10 35.32 19.38
CA ILE A 548 -6.39 34.80 18.22
C ILE A 548 -7.26 34.91 16.96
N GLU A 549 -6.65 35.22 15.82
CA GLU A 549 -7.32 35.18 14.51
C GLU A 549 -6.97 33.89 13.77
N LEU A 550 -7.99 33.25 13.20
CA LEU A 550 -7.86 31.99 12.45
C LEU A 550 -8.46 32.15 11.05
N HIS A 551 -7.77 31.60 10.06
CA HIS A 551 -8.16 31.66 8.64
C HIS A 551 -7.90 30.32 7.93
N GLU A 552 -8.35 30.20 6.68
CA GLU A 552 -8.15 29.03 5.81
C GLU A 552 -8.55 27.67 6.41
N PHE A 553 -9.80 27.58 6.88
CA PHE A 553 -10.32 26.32 7.42
C PHE A 553 -10.54 25.27 6.32
N ARG A 554 -9.91 24.11 6.47
CA ARG A 554 -10.05 22.95 5.58
C ARG A 554 -10.39 21.71 6.38
N GLY A 555 -11.41 20.98 5.94
CA GLY A 555 -11.73 19.64 6.41
C GLY A 555 -11.06 18.59 5.51
N TYR A 556 -10.63 17.49 6.10
CA TYR A 556 -10.02 16.36 5.41
C TYR A 556 -10.88 15.13 5.60
N TYR A 557 -11.21 14.43 4.52
CA TYR A 557 -11.94 13.16 4.56
C TYR A 557 -11.17 12.06 3.81
N PRO A 558 -11.31 10.78 4.21
CA PRO A 558 -10.64 9.67 3.56
C PRO A 558 -11.33 9.32 2.24
N VAL A 559 -10.54 9.03 1.21
CA VAL A 559 -11.06 8.59 -0.09
C VAL A 559 -11.46 7.13 -0.03
N THR A 560 -12.69 6.87 -0.46
CA THR A 560 -13.20 5.53 -0.74
C THR A 560 -13.45 5.39 -2.24
N ARG A 561 -13.07 4.24 -2.80
CA ARG A 561 -13.26 3.92 -4.21
C ARG A 561 -14.09 2.66 -4.39
N VAL A 562 -14.78 2.58 -5.53
CA VAL A 562 -15.49 1.39 -6.00
C VAL A 562 -14.80 0.88 -7.26
N ILE A 563 -14.40 -0.40 -7.24
CA ILE A 563 -13.73 -1.07 -8.37
C ILE A 563 -14.70 -2.07 -9.00
N PHE A 564 -14.94 -1.98 -10.30
CA PHE A 564 -15.87 -2.86 -11.02
C PHE A 564 -15.48 -3.03 -12.48
N ALA A 565 -16.02 -4.03 -13.16
CA ALA A 565 -15.81 -4.22 -14.60
C ALA A 565 -16.96 -3.58 -15.40
N SER A 566 -16.63 -2.98 -16.55
CA SER A 566 -17.62 -2.42 -17.48
C SER A 566 -17.32 -2.81 -18.93
N ALA A 567 -18.35 -3.16 -19.69
CA ALA A 567 -18.26 -3.37 -21.13
C ALA A 567 -18.21 -2.04 -21.93
N GLY A 568 -18.42 -0.89 -21.28
CA GLY A 568 -18.33 0.44 -21.87
C GLY A 568 -19.50 0.84 -22.79
N SER A 569 -20.35 -0.10 -23.22
CA SER A 569 -21.48 0.17 -24.14
C SER A 569 -22.79 0.54 -23.46
N GLN A 570 -22.94 0.24 -22.17
CA GLN A 570 -24.20 0.40 -21.42
C GLN A 570 -24.13 1.54 -20.40
N PRO A 571 -25.24 2.25 -20.15
CA PRO A 571 -25.29 3.28 -19.13
C PRO A 571 -25.21 2.64 -17.73
N ILE A 572 -24.30 3.17 -16.92
CA ILE A 572 -24.06 2.72 -15.54
C ILE A 572 -24.42 3.85 -14.59
N ALA A 573 -25.03 3.54 -13.46
CA ALA A 573 -25.30 4.48 -12.38
C ALA A 573 -24.98 3.88 -11.01
N LEU A 574 -24.55 4.75 -10.10
CA LEU A 574 -24.40 4.47 -8.67
C LEU A 574 -25.69 4.85 -7.95
N TYR A 575 -26.26 3.90 -7.21
CA TYR A 575 -27.42 4.11 -6.35
C TYR A 575 -26.97 4.08 -4.88
N TYR A 576 -27.56 4.95 -4.04
CA TYR A 576 -27.30 5.08 -2.60
C TYR A 576 -28.50 5.66 -1.80
N GLY A 577 -28.42 5.58 -0.47
CA GLY A 577 -29.41 6.11 0.47
C GLY A 577 -30.56 5.15 0.77
N ASN A 578 -30.31 3.83 0.77
CA ASN A 578 -31.30 2.83 1.16
C ASN A 578 -30.92 2.21 2.52
N ASP A 579 -31.45 2.76 3.60
CA ASP A 579 -31.08 2.39 4.98
C ASP A 579 -31.37 0.91 5.31
N GLU A 580 -32.40 0.34 4.66
CA GLU A 580 -32.82 -1.06 4.79
C GLU A 580 -31.99 -2.03 3.92
N ALA A 581 -31.12 -1.52 3.04
CA ALA A 581 -30.29 -2.37 2.20
C ALA A 581 -29.28 -3.17 3.05
N ALA A 582 -29.21 -4.47 2.76
CA ALA A 582 -28.14 -5.34 3.23
C ALA A 582 -26.88 -5.15 2.38
N THR A 583 -25.72 -5.36 2.99
CA THR A 583 -24.42 -5.35 2.29
C THR A 583 -24.41 -6.40 1.18
N PRO A 584 -24.05 -6.03 -0.06
CA PRO A 584 -24.05 -6.98 -1.16
C PRO A 584 -22.90 -7.96 -0.99
N ARG A 585 -23.17 -9.25 -1.20
CA ARG A 585 -22.18 -10.33 -1.16
C ARG A 585 -22.00 -10.87 -2.56
N TYR A 586 -20.79 -10.73 -3.08
CA TYR A 586 -20.39 -11.28 -4.37
C TYR A 586 -19.38 -12.41 -4.15
N ASP A 587 -19.08 -13.17 -5.20
CA ASP A 587 -17.90 -14.04 -5.24
C ASP A 587 -16.61 -13.21 -5.38
N ALA A 588 -16.43 -12.28 -4.44
CA ALA A 588 -15.44 -11.20 -4.45
C ALA A 588 -14.01 -11.74 -4.57
N LYS A 589 -13.72 -12.93 -4.03
CA LYS A 589 -12.41 -13.58 -4.15
C LYS A 589 -12.06 -13.93 -5.60
N LEU A 590 -13.03 -14.39 -6.40
CA LEU A 590 -12.79 -14.74 -7.80
C LEU A 590 -12.63 -13.48 -8.65
N MET A 591 -13.40 -12.44 -8.35
CA MET A 591 -13.33 -11.16 -9.07
C MET A 591 -12.10 -10.33 -8.71
N ALA A 592 -11.71 -10.28 -7.43
CA ALA A 592 -10.58 -9.49 -6.97
C ALA A 592 -9.29 -9.88 -7.67
N ALA A 593 -9.04 -11.19 -7.83
CA ALA A 593 -7.85 -11.65 -8.55
C ALA A 593 -7.80 -11.09 -9.98
N GLN A 594 -8.92 -11.02 -10.69
CA GLN A 594 -8.97 -10.49 -12.05
C GLN A 594 -8.87 -8.95 -12.08
N LEU A 595 -9.61 -8.26 -11.21
CA LEU A 595 -9.63 -6.79 -11.17
C LEU A 595 -8.28 -6.22 -10.72
N LEU A 596 -7.61 -6.83 -9.75
CA LEU A 596 -6.29 -6.40 -9.23
C LEU A 596 -5.14 -6.64 -10.22
N ARG A 597 -5.31 -7.59 -11.15
CA ARG A 597 -4.35 -7.90 -12.23
C ARG A 597 -4.56 -7.07 -13.49
N SER A 598 -5.69 -6.36 -13.60
CA SER A 598 -6.03 -5.56 -14.77
C SER A 598 -5.62 -4.11 -14.59
N GLU A 599 -5.35 -3.41 -15.69
CA GLU A 599 -5.18 -1.95 -15.64
C GLU A 599 -6.52 -1.31 -15.21
N ARG A 600 -6.46 -0.44 -14.19
CA ARG A 600 -7.63 0.27 -13.68
C ARG A 600 -7.73 1.65 -14.34
N THR A 601 -8.90 1.93 -14.91
CA THR A 601 -9.23 3.21 -15.53
C THR A 601 -10.09 4.04 -14.57
N ALA A 602 -9.80 5.33 -14.44
CA ALA A 602 -10.64 6.23 -13.64
C ALA A 602 -12.01 6.43 -14.30
N ALA A 603 -13.07 6.25 -13.51
CA ALA A 603 -14.44 6.61 -13.84
C ALA A 603 -14.87 7.82 -13.00
N ALA A 604 -15.83 8.60 -13.52
CA ALA A 604 -16.30 9.81 -12.85
C ALA A 604 -17.78 9.73 -12.48
N LEU A 605 -18.16 10.34 -11.36
CA LEU A 605 -19.56 10.54 -10.97
C LEU A 605 -20.10 11.78 -11.67
N GLY A 606 -21.28 11.65 -12.27
CA GLY A 606 -22.08 12.79 -12.71
C GLY A 606 -22.92 13.39 -11.57
N PRO A 607 -23.80 14.35 -11.89
CA PRO A 607 -24.60 15.06 -10.90
C PRO A 607 -25.58 14.13 -10.17
N GLN A 608 -25.90 14.47 -8.92
CA GLN A 608 -26.89 13.75 -8.12
C GLN A 608 -28.30 13.93 -8.69
N GLU A 609 -29.02 12.82 -8.78
CA GLU A 609 -30.45 12.75 -9.07
C GLU A 609 -31.19 12.22 -7.84
N THR A 610 -32.20 12.96 -7.38
CA THR A 610 -33.07 12.54 -6.27
C THR A 610 -34.22 11.72 -6.83
N LEU A 611 -34.29 10.44 -6.47
CA LEU A 611 -35.31 9.48 -6.93
C LEU A 611 -36.55 9.50 -6.02
N LYS A 612 -36.33 9.73 -4.72
CA LYS A 612 -37.38 10.00 -3.73
C LYS A 612 -37.05 11.29 -3.03
N SER A 613 -37.94 12.27 -3.12
CA SER A 613 -37.86 13.45 -2.27
C SER A 613 -37.88 12.98 -0.82
N GLU A 614 -36.92 13.44 -0.01
CA GLU A 614 -37.10 13.49 1.44
C GLU A 614 -38.39 14.28 1.65
N ARG A 615 -39.52 13.59 1.86
CA ARG A 615 -40.62 14.18 2.62
C ARG A 615 -40.03 14.38 4.00
N VAL A 616 -39.43 15.56 4.14
CA VAL A 616 -39.18 16.29 5.36
C VAL A 616 -39.96 15.62 6.49
N THR A 617 -39.25 14.87 7.31
CA THR A 617 -39.68 14.51 8.66
C THR A 617 -39.67 15.76 9.56
N GLU A 618 -40.15 16.91 9.07
CA GLU A 618 -40.94 17.86 9.86
C GLU A 618 -42.40 17.36 9.88
N MET A 619 -42.58 16.12 10.29
CA MET A 619 -43.82 15.72 10.91
C MET A 619 -43.41 15.01 12.17
N LEU A 620 -43.24 15.80 13.24
CA LEU A 620 -43.59 15.49 14.63
C LEU A 620 -42.98 16.48 15.66
N THR A 621 -42.57 17.69 15.28
CA THR A 621 -42.28 18.76 16.24
C THR A 621 -43.33 19.88 16.13
N GLY A 622 -43.95 20.23 17.26
CA GLY A 622 -44.92 21.32 17.37
C GLY A 622 -46.39 20.89 17.42
N SER A 623 -47.01 20.56 16.27
CA SER A 623 -48.48 20.46 16.15
C SER A 623 -49.07 19.11 16.60
N ALA A 624 -48.36 18.00 16.40
CA ALA A 624 -48.83 16.67 16.78
C ALA A 624 -48.94 16.46 18.30
N ARG A 625 -48.11 17.18 19.10
CA ARG A 625 -48.22 17.20 20.56
C ARG A 625 -49.57 17.79 20.99
N TYR A 626 -50.01 18.90 20.39
CA TYR A 626 -51.32 19.48 20.69
C TYR A 626 -52.49 18.62 20.21
N ILE A 627 -52.34 17.92 19.09
CA ILE A 627 -53.36 16.98 18.59
C ILE A 627 -53.46 15.74 19.50
N PHE A 628 -52.31 15.19 19.94
CA PHE A 628 -52.28 14.07 20.89
C PHE A 628 -52.84 14.45 22.26
N TRP A 629 -52.41 15.58 22.84
CA TRP A 629 -52.97 16.08 24.10
C TRP A 629 -54.43 16.54 23.96
N GLY A 630 -54.84 17.03 22.79
CA GLY A 630 -56.23 17.35 22.48
C GLY A 630 -57.10 16.10 22.40
N ALA A 631 -56.66 15.05 21.71
CA ALA A 631 -57.34 13.76 21.64
C ALA A 631 -57.39 13.09 23.03
N LEU A 632 -56.29 13.13 23.78
CA LEU A 632 -56.24 12.60 25.15
C LEU A 632 -57.17 13.40 26.09
N GLY A 633 -57.22 14.73 25.96
CA GLY A 633 -58.16 15.58 26.69
C GLY A 633 -59.62 15.24 26.38
N ILE A 634 -59.96 15.00 25.11
CA ILE A 634 -61.30 14.57 24.69
C ILE A 634 -61.65 13.19 25.28
N VAL A 635 -60.71 12.25 25.29
CA VAL A 635 -60.91 10.93 25.90
C VAL A 635 -61.15 11.05 27.40
N VAL A 636 -60.36 11.86 28.11
CA VAL A 636 -60.52 12.10 29.56
C VAL A 636 -61.87 12.74 29.87
N VAL A 637 -62.29 13.76 29.11
CA VAL A 637 -63.61 14.39 29.27
C VAL A 637 -64.73 13.39 28.99
N SER A 638 -64.59 12.58 27.95
CA SER A 638 -65.58 11.53 27.61
C SER A 638 -65.71 10.51 28.74
N LEU A 639 -64.59 10.10 29.35
CA LEU A 639 -64.58 9.20 30.50
C LEU A 639 -65.21 9.83 31.75
N LEU A 640 -64.92 11.10 32.03
CA LEU A 640 -65.51 11.84 33.15
C LEU A 640 -67.03 12.01 32.99
N VAL A 641 -67.52 12.26 31.77
CA VAL A 641 -68.96 12.31 31.46
C VAL A 641 -69.62 10.94 31.64
N LEU A 642 -68.93 9.85 31.26
CA LEU A 642 -69.41 8.49 31.46
C LEU A 642 -69.50 8.14 32.95
N ILE A 643 -68.47 8.50 33.73
CA ILE A 643 -68.42 8.29 35.18
C ILE A 643 -69.49 9.13 35.90
N SER A 644 -69.69 10.38 35.48
CA SER A 644 -70.77 11.26 35.97
C SER A 644 -72.16 10.67 35.75
N ARG A 645 -72.40 9.99 34.63
CA ARG A 645 -73.66 9.28 34.34
C ARG A 645 -73.82 7.96 35.10
N LEU A 646 -72.74 7.38 35.62
CA LEU A 646 -72.73 6.12 36.38
C LEU A 646 -72.76 6.34 37.89
N LEU A 647 -72.64 7.58 38.37
CA LEU A 647 -72.83 7.91 39.78
C LEU A 647 -74.35 7.98 40.10
N PRO A 648 -74.85 7.15 41.04
CA PRO A 648 -76.26 7.19 41.43
C PRO A 648 -76.58 8.54 42.05
N LYS A 649 -77.72 9.13 41.65
CA LYS A 649 -78.25 10.34 42.29
C LYS A 649 -78.50 10.02 43.77
N VAL A 650 -77.76 10.69 44.65
CA VAL A 650 -78.07 10.71 46.08
C VAL A 650 -79.40 11.46 46.21
N GLY A 651 -80.41 10.74 46.69
CA GLY A 651 -81.72 11.29 47.02
C GLY A 651 -81.69 12.15 48.27
#